data_AF-A0A0S2DL24-F1
#
_entry.id   AF-A0A0S2DL24-F1
#
_cell.length_a   1.000
_cell.length_b   1.000
_cell.length_c   1.000
_cell.angle_alpha   90.00
_cell.angle_beta   90.00
_cell.angle_gamma   90.00
#
_symmetry.space_group_name_H-M   'P 1'
#
loop_
_entity.id
_entity.type
_entity.pdbx_description
1 polymer ?
#
loop_
_entity_poly.entity_id
_entity_poly.type
_entity_poly.pdbx_seq_one_letter_code
_entity_poly.pdbx_strand_id
1 'polypeptide(L)'
;MNAMQDSDLRLQRPNVCLVTEELPGVGGCGGIGAAFYELALLLAAQGAVVDLLFCPLAPLAQADSERLRARLRERSIKLDVLEVGRHVEGAESPERRAYAVFRHLEAARAYDFVHFHDYKGLGFFCVNAKRQGLAFADTALVVQLHGPTRWTIEANQTFFVHEDQLKIDHLERESIRGADHAVSPSAYLLEWLDAHGFELPPGRSRVIKNVCSQIVRELRDGRDAAAAERGPVTDLVMFARHEDRKGFAVFCDALDRLDGFLAKRNIAVTFLGKFGLVDAQPSGAYLADRSRGWRVECKLRTGLDRSGAADYLTGLDSPLVVVPSPAENSPYTVLEAAALGMPLVSSVEGGGPELLEPGYPGTCPMQAQALADKIRWAVENALPPPRPAQSLEEIERAWLDFHRQCAPARTQPEPAAPATPLPKVAFAITHYERPGKLVDALISAARQTYPNLEVIVVDDGSASESARQALAQLEPFIERIGGRLIRRENGYLGAARNTALAATDAPYICFLDDDDYALPELVQTLVTAALATGAEVVNCLNVFMPEANRAETVAQGGGRHAKVCYVPIGGPQSVAAMENCLGAATALIRTDALRAVGGYTELRGVGHEDYELFLRLLQAGMRLEIVPRPLYLYEVGRPSMLSRTSMVRNFRRCFDACRLPADGAASHDLLSLALGKKVAIDAHNRLWWQYSLLPTAALRHQTMAQGLSREDMLALLIKLALAEGNQRMALAFAEDLRSASAPPDASSGDEDLIALHAAPAAVPAAKARLYDPRLADVRLEAELGRGEIALDKLIALAQAAASVPPEFCAVALAVLRRCEPQRQQARCRALSVALAGKRMPRSEAAEGRVLLAALEYLSATTVPAALLGEIVAAEEEAYLSLHADVARAVESGSLARGVEHYAAFGLREGRAGFVALGRLASILQANGIDLEVADLIDAARAA
;
A
#
# COMPACT_ATOMS: atom_id res chain seq x y z
N MET A 1 15.78 45.79 -18.27
CA MET A 1 16.68 45.24 -19.32
C MET A 1 17.38 43.97 -18.87
N ASN A 2 18.15 43.94 -17.76
CA ASN A 2 18.81 42.71 -17.29
C ASN A 2 17.85 41.56 -16.92
N ALA A 3 16.70 41.81 -16.30
CA ALA A 3 15.73 40.76 -15.97
C ALA A 3 15.01 40.17 -17.20
N MET A 4 14.85 40.95 -18.28
CA MET A 4 14.29 40.50 -19.56
C MET A 4 15.31 39.68 -20.36
N GLN A 5 16.58 40.10 -20.36
CA GLN A 5 17.65 39.31 -20.97
C GLN A 5 17.91 38.00 -20.23
N ASP A 6 17.77 37.98 -18.89
CA ASP A 6 17.93 36.76 -18.08
C ASP A 6 16.72 35.82 -18.24
N SER A 7 15.50 36.33 -18.43
CA SER A 7 14.33 35.50 -18.76
C SER A 7 14.39 34.91 -20.17
N ASP A 8 14.87 35.68 -21.17
CA ASP A 8 15.03 35.21 -22.54
C ASP A 8 16.15 34.16 -22.67
N LEU A 9 17.20 34.22 -21.85
CA LEU A 9 18.26 33.21 -21.79
C LEU A 9 17.82 31.94 -21.03
N ARG A 10 17.00 32.05 -19.97
CA ARG A 10 16.45 30.89 -19.24
C ARG A 10 15.47 30.08 -20.09
N LEU A 11 14.66 30.75 -20.92
CA LEU A 11 13.76 30.07 -21.87
C LEU A 11 14.50 29.35 -23.00
N GLN A 12 15.80 29.62 -23.22
CA GLN A 12 16.63 28.91 -24.19
C GLN A 12 17.23 27.61 -23.66
N ARG A 13 17.33 27.43 -22.33
CA ARG A 13 17.87 26.21 -21.68
C ARG A 13 17.14 25.92 -20.36
N PRO A 14 15.91 25.39 -20.41
CA PRO A 14 15.12 25.15 -19.20
C PRO A 14 15.71 24.04 -18.33
N ASN A 15 15.50 24.15 -17.01
CA ASN A 15 15.74 23.08 -16.05
C ASN A 15 14.47 22.24 -15.92
N VAL A 16 14.53 20.99 -16.37
CA VAL A 16 13.36 20.11 -16.44
C VAL A 16 13.57 18.89 -15.57
N CYS A 17 12.58 18.58 -14.72
CA CYS A 17 12.49 17.31 -14.02
C CYS A 17 11.37 16.46 -14.63
N LEU A 18 11.65 15.20 -14.93
CA LEU A 18 10.68 14.21 -15.43
C LEU A 18 10.53 13.12 -14.37
N VAL A 19 9.33 13.01 -13.78
CA VAL A 19 9.01 12.06 -12.70
C VAL A 19 8.26 10.87 -13.27
N THR A 20 8.83 9.67 -13.15
CA THR A 20 8.25 8.45 -13.76
C THR A 20 8.50 7.21 -12.92
N GLU A 21 7.56 6.25 -12.93
CA GLU A 21 7.73 4.91 -12.35
C GLU A 21 8.32 3.89 -13.32
N GLU A 22 8.43 4.24 -14.59
CA GLU A 22 8.90 3.36 -15.67
C GLU A 22 10.07 3.99 -16.41
N LEU A 23 11.11 3.20 -16.73
CA LEU A 23 12.21 3.59 -17.60
C LEU A 23 12.63 2.42 -18.52
N PRO A 24 13.05 2.68 -19.76
CA PRO A 24 13.59 1.63 -20.63
C PRO A 24 14.77 0.89 -20.00
N GLY A 25 14.78 -0.44 -20.10
CA GLY A 25 15.88 -1.29 -19.62
C GLY A 25 15.86 -1.66 -18.13
N VAL A 26 14.90 -1.15 -17.33
CA VAL A 26 14.71 -1.61 -15.94
C VAL A 26 13.23 -1.62 -15.54
N GLY A 27 12.78 -2.66 -14.84
CA GLY A 27 11.41 -2.72 -14.28
C GLY A 27 10.28 -2.91 -15.30
N GLY A 28 10.61 -3.16 -16.57
CA GLY A 28 9.65 -3.27 -17.68
C GLY A 28 9.08 -1.91 -18.10
N CYS A 29 9.30 -1.53 -19.36
CA CYS A 29 8.86 -0.23 -19.88
C CYS A 29 7.53 -0.36 -20.66
N GLY A 30 6.51 0.41 -20.27
CA GLY A 30 5.29 0.65 -21.03
C GLY A 30 5.35 1.95 -21.83
N GLY A 31 4.19 2.45 -22.25
CA GLY A 31 4.09 3.69 -23.03
C GLY A 31 4.52 4.93 -22.24
N ILE A 32 4.30 4.96 -20.92
CA ILE A 32 4.68 6.07 -20.03
C ILE A 32 6.21 6.17 -19.97
N GLY A 33 6.90 5.06 -19.66
CA GLY A 33 8.36 5.06 -19.59
C GLY A 33 9.02 5.42 -20.92
N ALA A 34 8.44 5.00 -22.06
CA ALA A 34 8.91 5.38 -23.38
C ALA A 34 8.75 6.90 -23.64
N ALA A 35 7.60 7.48 -23.31
CA ALA A 35 7.34 8.91 -23.48
C ALA A 35 8.29 9.78 -22.66
N PHE A 36 8.46 9.46 -21.38
CA PHE A 36 9.31 10.24 -20.50
C PHE A 36 10.79 10.13 -20.90
N TYR A 37 11.22 8.94 -21.35
CA TYR A 37 12.59 8.73 -21.82
C TYR A 37 12.88 9.46 -23.13
N GLU A 38 12.02 9.34 -24.14
CA GLU A 38 12.19 10.02 -25.43
C GLU A 38 12.15 11.54 -25.27
N LEU A 39 11.25 12.07 -24.43
CA LEU A 39 11.21 13.49 -24.13
C LEU A 39 12.46 13.96 -23.39
N ALA A 40 12.98 13.18 -22.43
CA ALA A 40 14.24 13.49 -21.75
C ALA A 40 15.40 13.63 -22.73
N LEU A 41 15.51 12.69 -23.69
CA LEU A 41 16.54 12.69 -24.71
C LEU A 41 16.41 13.89 -25.66
N LEU A 42 15.19 14.20 -26.12
CA LEU A 42 14.93 15.36 -26.95
C LEU A 42 15.37 16.66 -26.26
N LEU A 43 14.96 16.85 -25.01
CA LEU A 43 15.27 18.06 -24.24
C LEU A 43 16.78 18.20 -23.97
N ALA A 44 17.44 17.10 -23.58
CA ALA A 44 18.87 17.09 -23.35
C ALA A 44 19.67 17.38 -24.63
N ALA A 45 19.26 16.81 -25.77
CA ALA A 45 19.87 17.08 -27.07
C ALA A 45 19.75 18.54 -27.51
N GLN A 46 18.71 19.26 -27.05
CA GLN A 46 18.52 20.69 -27.29
C GLN A 46 19.17 21.58 -26.21
N GLY A 47 19.93 20.99 -25.28
CA GLY A 47 20.72 21.73 -24.29
C GLY A 47 19.98 22.12 -23.01
N ALA A 48 18.79 21.57 -22.77
CA ALA A 48 18.10 21.70 -21.49
C ALA A 48 18.86 20.94 -20.38
N VAL A 49 18.72 21.38 -19.12
CA VAL A 49 19.27 20.65 -17.97
C VAL A 49 18.21 19.67 -17.48
N VAL A 50 18.40 18.39 -17.77
CA VAL A 50 17.37 17.35 -17.54
C VAL A 50 17.72 16.46 -16.36
N ASP A 51 16.81 16.40 -15.39
CA ASP A 51 16.81 15.41 -14.32
C ASP A 51 15.63 14.43 -14.51
N LEU A 52 15.90 13.14 -14.35
CA LEU A 52 14.88 12.10 -14.24
C LEU A 52 14.79 11.68 -12.78
N LEU A 53 13.60 11.83 -12.18
CA LEU A 53 13.28 11.25 -10.88
C LEU A 53 12.54 9.93 -11.12
N PHE A 54 13.25 8.83 -10.93
CA PHE A 54 12.70 7.48 -11.09
C PHE A 54 12.10 6.97 -9.79
N CYS A 55 10.84 6.55 -9.84
CA CYS A 55 10.04 6.10 -8.69
C CYS A 55 9.70 4.61 -8.84
N PRO A 56 10.68 3.70 -8.74
CA PRO A 56 10.48 2.30 -9.11
C PRO A 56 9.42 1.64 -8.20
N LEU A 57 8.66 0.70 -8.76
CA LEU A 57 7.66 -0.07 -8.00
C LEU A 57 8.28 -0.99 -6.95
N ALA A 58 9.55 -1.34 -7.12
CA ALA A 58 10.32 -2.13 -6.17
C ALA A 58 11.75 -1.59 -6.11
N PRO A 59 12.48 -1.87 -5.02
CA PRO A 59 13.88 -1.48 -4.90
C PRO A 59 14.71 -1.98 -6.08
N LEU A 60 15.48 -1.09 -6.69
CA LEU A 60 16.44 -1.43 -7.72
C LEU A 60 17.68 -2.05 -7.11
N ALA A 61 18.21 -3.11 -7.73
CA ALA A 61 19.54 -3.57 -7.41
C ALA A 61 20.56 -2.44 -7.67
N GLN A 62 21.57 -2.34 -6.81
CA GLN A 62 22.54 -1.26 -6.88
C GLN A 62 23.27 -1.21 -8.23
N ALA A 63 23.62 -2.39 -8.78
CA ALA A 63 24.26 -2.50 -10.08
C ALA A 63 23.39 -1.93 -11.23
N ASP A 64 22.09 -2.19 -11.23
CA ASP A 64 21.17 -1.67 -12.25
C ASP A 64 20.99 -0.16 -12.13
N SER A 65 20.90 0.35 -10.90
CA SER A 65 20.88 1.79 -10.62
C SER A 65 22.15 2.48 -11.15
N GLU A 66 23.33 1.92 -10.91
CA GLU A 66 24.61 2.46 -11.39
C GLU A 66 24.72 2.40 -12.91
N ARG A 67 24.33 1.29 -13.53
CA ARG A 67 24.31 1.13 -15.00
C ARG A 67 23.38 2.16 -15.64
N LEU A 68 22.17 2.34 -15.10
CA LEU A 68 21.20 3.29 -15.61
C LEU A 68 21.69 4.74 -15.46
N ARG A 69 22.29 5.07 -14.32
CA ARG A 69 22.94 6.38 -14.09
C ARG A 69 24.10 6.62 -15.04
N ALA A 70 24.90 5.61 -15.37
CA ALA A 70 25.98 5.75 -16.35
C ALA A 70 25.42 6.04 -17.76
N ARG A 71 24.46 5.23 -18.21
CA ARG A 71 23.83 5.38 -19.54
C ARG A 71 23.16 6.74 -19.73
N LEU A 72 22.47 7.25 -18.71
CA LEU A 72 21.81 8.56 -18.78
C LEU A 72 22.81 9.72 -18.70
N ARG A 73 23.90 9.58 -17.93
CA ARG A 73 24.98 10.59 -17.87
C ARG A 73 25.66 10.78 -19.22
N GLU A 74 25.85 9.71 -19.99
CA GLU A 74 26.38 9.79 -21.37
C GLU A 74 25.48 10.62 -22.31
N ARG A 75 24.20 10.77 -21.96
CA ARG A 75 23.21 11.60 -22.67
C ARG A 75 22.97 12.94 -21.98
N SER A 76 23.84 13.34 -21.05
CA SER A 76 23.71 14.58 -20.24
C SER A 76 22.42 14.66 -19.42
N ILE A 77 21.86 13.51 -19.03
CA ILE A 77 20.67 13.41 -18.18
C ILE A 77 21.10 12.92 -16.79
N LYS A 78 20.71 13.65 -15.74
CA LYS A 78 20.88 13.19 -14.36
C LYS A 78 19.75 12.24 -14.00
N LEU A 79 20.07 11.12 -13.37
CA LEU A 79 19.08 10.21 -12.80
C LEU A 79 19.16 10.25 -11.28
N ASP A 80 18.02 10.49 -10.64
CA ASP A 80 17.78 10.27 -9.21
C ASP A 80 16.76 9.15 -9.03
N VAL A 81 16.94 8.33 -7.99
CA VAL A 81 16.04 7.21 -7.65
C VAL A 81 15.37 7.54 -6.33
N LEU A 82 14.04 7.47 -6.29
CA LEU A 82 13.25 7.77 -5.11
C LEU A 82 13.42 6.68 -4.05
N GLU A 83 13.72 7.09 -2.83
CA GLU A 83 13.75 6.21 -1.65
C GLU A 83 12.56 6.57 -0.74
N VAL A 84 11.43 5.86 -0.92
CA VAL A 84 10.18 6.16 -0.18
C VAL A 84 10.40 6.10 1.33
N GLY A 85 11.08 5.05 1.82
CA GLY A 85 11.38 4.84 3.23
C GLY A 85 12.26 5.91 3.89
N ARG A 86 12.83 6.86 3.14
CA ARG A 86 13.53 8.03 3.69
C ARG A 86 12.56 9.06 4.30
N HIS A 87 11.32 9.12 3.80
CA HIS A 87 10.36 10.17 4.14
C HIS A 87 9.12 9.67 4.90
N VAL A 88 8.82 8.37 4.82
CA VAL A 88 7.65 7.75 5.48
C VAL A 88 8.04 6.52 6.28
N GLU A 89 7.23 6.18 7.28
CA GLU A 89 7.32 4.90 8.00
C GLU A 89 6.28 3.88 7.50
N GLY A 90 6.61 2.60 7.59
CA GLY A 90 5.71 1.48 7.26
C GLY A 90 5.73 1.06 5.79
N ALA A 91 4.77 0.22 5.41
CA ALA A 91 4.63 -0.30 4.04
C ALA A 91 4.39 0.81 3.01
N GLU A 92 4.86 0.62 1.78
CA GLU A 92 4.58 1.58 0.71
C GLU A 92 3.09 1.58 0.34
N SER A 93 2.56 2.77 0.07
CA SER A 93 1.22 3.00 -0.46
C SER A 93 1.26 4.15 -1.48
N PRO A 94 0.25 4.27 -2.37
CA PRO A 94 0.23 5.32 -3.39
C PRO A 94 0.40 6.73 -2.81
N GLU A 95 -0.31 7.04 -1.73
CA GLU A 95 -0.23 8.33 -1.05
C GLU A 95 1.13 8.59 -0.40
N ARG A 96 1.75 7.56 0.20
CA ARG A 96 3.10 7.66 0.77
C ARG A 96 4.15 7.91 -0.30
N ARG A 97 4.00 7.28 -1.47
CA ARG A 97 4.88 7.48 -2.63
C ARG A 97 4.75 8.89 -3.19
N ALA A 98 3.53 9.38 -3.40
CA ALA A 98 3.28 10.76 -3.82
C ALA A 98 3.88 11.77 -2.83
N TYR A 99 3.80 11.50 -1.52
CA TYR A 99 4.41 12.36 -0.51
C TYR A 99 5.95 12.33 -0.58
N ALA A 100 6.55 11.15 -0.76
CA ALA A 100 7.99 11.03 -0.93
C ALA A 100 8.49 11.80 -2.17
N VAL A 101 7.76 11.76 -3.28
CA VAL A 101 8.03 12.58 -4.48
C VAL A 101 8.02 14.06 -4.14
N PHE A 102 6.98 14.54 -3.45
CA PHE A 102 6.91 15.93 -2.99
C PHE A 102 8.11 16.32 -2.12
N ARG A 103 8.47 15.51 -1.12
CA ARG A 103 9.62 15.79 -0.24
C ARG A 103 10.95 15.81 -0.99
N HIS A 104 11.10 14.93 -1.98
CA HIS A 104 12.29 14.92 -2.83
C HIS A 104 12.39 16.22 -3.64
N LEU A 105 11.31 16.62 -4.31
CA LEU A 105 11.29 17.80 -5.17
C LEU A 105 11.36 19.12 -4.37
N GLU A 106 10.76 19.19 -3.18
CA GLU A 106 10.87 20.37 -2.30
C GLU A 106 12.31 20.60 -1.83
N ALA A 107 13.09 19.52 -1.67
CA ALA A 107 14.50 19.58 -1.28
C ALA A 107 15.48 19.69 -2.46
N ALA A 108 14.99 19.55 -3.70
CA ALA A 108 15.80 19.60 -4.91
C ALA A 108 16.15 21.03 -5.31
N ARG A 109 16.91 21.18 -6.41
CA ARG A 109 17.11 22.49 -7.03
C ARG A 109 15.79 23.03 -7.58
N ALA A 110 15.72 24.33 -7.83
CA ALA A 110 14.59 24.91 -8.56
C ALA A 110 14.54 24.36 -9.99
N TYR A 111 13.34 24.00 -10.45
CA TYR A 111 13.06 23.58 -11.81
C TYR A 111 12.13 24.59 -12.49
N ASP A 112 12.32 24.80 -13.78
CA ASP A 112 11.40 25.58 -14.61
C ASP A 112 10.16 24.73 -14.93
N PHE A 113 10.35 23.42 -15.15
CA PHE A 113 9.28 22.45 -15.39
C PHE A 113 9.48 21.18 -14.57
N VAL A 114 8.39 20.66 -14.00
CA VAL A 114 8.30 19.30 -13.46
C VAL A 114 7.17 18.58 -14.16
N HIS A 115 7.49 17.50 -14.86
CA HIS A 115 6.53 16.65 -15.54
C HIS A 115 6.20 15.43 -14.69
N PHE A 116 4.90 15.18 -14.50
CA PHE A 116 4.34 13.95 -13.95
C PHE A 116 3.53 13.26 -15.03
N HIS A 117 3.41 11.94 -14.96
CA HIS A 117 2.33 11.24 -15.68
C HIS A 117 1.05 11.24 -14.82
N ASP A 118 -0.10 11.14 -15.47
CA ASP A 118 -1.41 11.08 -14.83
C ASP A 118 -1.68 9.79 -14.04
N TYR A 119 -0.95 8.71 -14.32
CA TYR A 119 -1.13 7.42 -13.66
C TYR A 119 -0.55 7.42 -12.22
N LYS A 120 -1.28 6.83 -11.26
CA LYS A 120 -0.91 6.63 -9.85
C LYS A 120 -0.67 7.89 -9.01
N GLY A 121 -0.92 9.08 -9.55
CA GLY A 121 -1.04 10.31 -8.78
C GLY A 121 0.24 10.81 -8.11
N LEU A 122 1.42 10.55 -8.70
CA LEU A 122 2.71 10.99 -8.13
C LEU A 122 2.80 12.52 -7.90
N GLY A 123 2.11 13.31 -8.72
CA GLY A 123 2.11 14.76 -8.65
C GLY A 123 1.24 15.37 -7.55
N PHE A 124 0.41 14.57 -6.86
CA PHE A 124 -0.67 15.03 -6.00
C PHE A 124 -0.23 16.08 -4.96
N PHE A 125 0.76 15.76 -4.13
CA PHE A 125 1.19 16.68 -3.08
C PHE A 125 1.98 17.88 -3.63
N CYS A 126 2.62 17.78 -4.80
CA CYS A 126 3.30 18.91 -5.44
C CYS A 126 2.28 19.95 -5.92
N VAL A 127 1.23 19.47 -6.60
CA VAL A 127 0.11 20.28 -7.06
C VAL A 127 -0.61 20.93 -5.88
N ASN A 128 -0.90 20.18 -4.82
CA ASN A 128 -1.55 20.72 -3.63
C ASN A 128 -0.69 21.80 -2.97
N ALA A 129 0.61 21.54 -2.75
CA ALA A 129 1.51 22.53 -2.17
C ALA A 129 1.58 23.82 -3.01
N LYS A 130 1.54 23.71 -4.34
CA LYS A 130 1.53 24.89 -5.23
C LYS A 130 0.24 25.69 -5.10
N ARG A 131 -0.92 25.03 -5.17
CA ARG A 131 -2.24 25.68 -5.03
C ARG A 131 -2.43 26.34 -3.68
N GLN A 132 -1.84 25.75 -2.65
CA GLN A 132 -1.83 26.28 -1.28
C GLN A 132 -0.82 27.42 -1.07
N GLY A 133 -0.02 27.77 -2.09
CA GLY A 133 0.99 28.84 -2.01
C GLY A 133 2.22 28.48 -1.17
N LEU A 134 2.50 27.19 -0.97
CA LEU A 134 3.54 26.70 -0.06
C LEU A 134 4.85 26.32 -0.76
N ALA A 135 4.80 25.93 -2.03
CA ALA A 135 5.95 25.51 -2.83
C ALA A 135 5.72 25.73 -4.34
N PHE A 136 6.77 25.61 -5.16
CA PHE A 136 6.69 25.56 -6.62
C PHE A 136 6.07 26.79 -7.33
N ALA A 137 6.11 27.97 -6.69
CA ALA A 137 5.52 29.19 -7.24
C ALA A 137 6.03 29.54 -8.66
N ASP A 138 7.33 29.32 -8.90
CA ASP A 138 8.00 29.60 -10.17
C ASP A 138 8.22 28.35 -11.05
N THR A 139 7.71 27.18 -10.66
CA THR A 139 7.87 25.91 -11.39
C THR A 139 6.58 25.55 -12.11
N ALA A 140 6.62 25.28 -13.41
CA ALA A 140 5.47 24.76 -14.15
C ALA A 140 5.30 23.25 -13.89
N LEU A 141 4.24 22.87 -13.17
CA LEU A 141 3.81 21.49 -12.93
C LEU A 141 2.96 21.03 -14.10
N VAL A 142 3.48 20.06 -14.86
CA VAL A 142 2.85 19.52 -16.07
C VAL A 142 2.42 18.10 -15.79
N VAL A 143 1.16 17.76 -16.10
CA VAL A 143 0.66 16.38 -16.06
C VAL A 143 0.47 15.88 -17.49
N GLN A 144 1.24 14.86 -17.87
CA GLN A 144 1.12 14.18 -19.15
C GLN A 144 0.05 13.08 -19.04
N LEU A 145 -0.99 13.18 -19.86
CA LEU A 145 -2.18 12.35 -19.81
C LEU A 145 -1.97 11.09 -20.64
N HIS A 146 -1.57 9.98 -20.02
CA HIS A 146 -1.36 8.69 -20.68
C HIS A 146 -2.58 7.78 -20.58
N GLY A 147 -3.43 7.97 -19.57
CA GLY A 147 -4.58 7.14 -19.28
C GLY A 147 -4.63 6.85 -17.78
N PRO A 148 -5.49 7.54 -17.01
CA PRO A 148 -5.59 7.31 -15.57
C PRO A 148 -6.11 5.91 -15.25
N THR A 149 -6.02 5.53 -13.98
CA THR A 149 -6.42 4.22 -13.47
C THR A 149 -7.88 3.89 -13.79
N ARG A 150 -8.80 4.85 -13.64
CA ARG A 150 -10.22 4.65 -14.00
C ARG A 150 -10.42 4.36 -15.47
N TRP A 151 -9.79 5.15 -16.35
CA TRP A 151 -9.81 4.89 -17.79
C TRP A 151 -9.31 3.47 -18.09
N THR A 152 -8.22 3.05 -17.45
CA THR A 152 -7.65 1.71 -17.65
C THR A 152 -8.60 0.60 -17.18
N ILE A 153 -9.26 0.77 -16.02
CA ILE A 153 -10.22 -0.20 -15.48
C ILE A 153 -11.45 -0.32 -16.39
N GLU A 154 -12.01 0.81 -16.81
CA GLU A 154 -13.21 0.86 -17.66
C GLU A 154 -12.91 0.41 -19.09
N ALA A 155 -11.74 0.75 -19.65
CA ALA A 155 -11.27 0.28 -20.95
C ALA A 155 -11.07 -1.24 -20.99
N ASN A 156 -10.69 -1.85 -19.86
CA ASN A 156 -10.66 -3.30 -19.71
C ASN A 156 -12.03 -3.92 -19.44
N GLN A 157 -13.11 -3.12 -19.38
CA GLN A 157 -14.47 -3.54 -19.04
C GLN A 157 -14.55 -4.22 -17.66
N THR A 158 -13.77 -3.70 -16.72
CA THR A 158 -13.67 -4.19 -15.33
C THR A 158 -14.19 -3.17 -14.32
N PHE A 159 -14.12 -3.51 -13.04
CA PHE A 159 -14.56 -2.68 -11.92
C PHE A 159 -13.40 -2.40 -10.98
N PHE A 160 -13.52 -1.36 -10.15
CA PHE A 160 -12.68 -1.22 -8.96
C PHE A 160 -12.82 -2.44 -8.04
N VAL A 161 -11.72 -3.06 -7.67
CA VAL A 161 -11.69 -4.27 -6.82
C VAL A 161 -11.04 -4.02 -5.45
N HIS A 162 -10.29 -2.92 -5.30
CA HIS A 162 -9.61 -2.52 -4.07
C HIS A 162 -9.78 -1.02 -3.77
N GLU A 163 -9.82 -0.67 -2.49
CA GLU A 163 -9.93 0.72 -2.00
C GLU A 163 -8.73 1.58 -2.43
N ASP A 164 -7.54 0.98 -2.54
CA ASP A 164 -6.34 1.66 -3.06
C ASP A 164 -6.52 2.19 -4.49
N GLN A 165 -7.31 1.52 -5.33
CA GLN A 165 -7.58 2.00 -6.69
C GLN A 165 -8.47 3.25 -6.69
N LEU A 166 -9.38 3.38 -5.71
CA LEU A 166 -10.19 4.59 -5.52
C LEU A 166 -9.34 5.73 -4.95
N LYS A 167 -8.41 5.43 -4.03
CA LYS A 167 -7.42 6.42 -3.59
C LYS A 167 -6.58 6.92 -4.76
N ILE A 168 -6.07 6.00 -5.58
CA ILE A 168 -5.31 6.35 -6.78
C ILE A 168 -6.14 7.25 -7.70
N ASP A 169 -7.37 6.87 -8.06
CA ASP A 169 -8.24 7.70 -8.91
C ASP A 169 -8.41 9.13 -8.36
N HIS A 170 -8.56 9.29 -7.04
CA HIS A 170 -8.60 10.61 -6.40
C HIS A 170 -7.27 11.38 -6.53
N LEU A 171 -6.14 10.73 -6.26
CA LEU A 171 -4.81 11.34 -6.42
C LEU A 171 -4.59 11.79 -7.86
N GLU A 172 -5.00 11.00 -8.85
CA GLU A 172 -4.88 11.30 -10.27
C GLU A 172 -5.77 12.48 -10.67
N ARG A 173 -7.06 12.47 -10.27
CA ARG A 173 -8.01 13.57 -10.50
C ARG A 173 -7.50 14.89 -9.96
N GLU A 174 -7.03 14.89 -8.72
CA GLU A 174 -6.51 16.10 -8.07
C GLU A 174 -5.19 16.56 -8.69
N SER A 175 -4.32 15.63 -9.11
CA SER A 175 -3.09 15.96 -9.84
C SER A 175 -3.40 16.64 -11.17
N ILE A 176 -4.36 16.10 -11.95
CA ILE A 176 -4.77 16.67 -13.25
C ILE A 176 -5.41 18.05 -13.05
N ARG A 177 -6.39 18.14 -12.14
CA ARG A 177 -7.15 19.36 -11.85
C ARG A 177 -6.26 20.52 -11.44
N GLY A 178 -5.27 20.25 -10.61
CA GLY A 178 -4.40 21.27 -10.06
C GLY A 178 -3.10 21.52 -10.82
N ALA A 179 -2.86 20.81 -11.93
CA ALA A 179 -1.70 21.04 -12.78
C ALA A 179 -1.72 22.44 -13.42
N ASP A 180 -0.54 23.00 -13.71
CA ASP A 180 -0.46 24.22 -14.51
C ASP A 180 -0.82 23.95 -15.96
N HIS A 181 -0.42 22.79 -16.48
CA HIS A 181 -0.71 22.35 -17.84
C HIS A 181 -1.01 20.86 -17.85
N ALA A 182 -2.02 20.45 -18.61
CA ALA A 182 -2.29 19.05 -18.92
C ALA A 182 -1.97 18.81 -20.41
N VAL A 183 -1.15 17.79 -20.71
CA VAL A 183 -0.74 17.49 -22.09
C VAL A 183 -1.12 16.05 -22.41
N SER A 184 -2.04 15.87 -23.36
CA SER A 184 -2.45 14.55 -23.84
C SER A 184 -1.82 14.28 -25.21
N PRO A 185 -1.40 13.05 -25.52
CA PRO A 185 -1.01 12.67 -26.87
C PRO A 185 -2.22 12.43 -27.80
N SER A 186 -3.45 12.48 -27.30
CA SER A 186 -4.66 12.40 -28.12
C SER A 186 -5.75 13.37 -27.68
N ALA A 187 -6.57 13.79 -28.63
CA ALA A 187 -7.84 14.46 -28.34
C ALA A 187 -8.82 13.49 -27.67
N TYR A 188 -8.82 12.23 -28.10
CA TYR A 188 -9.64 11.15 -27.53
C TYR A 188 -9.59 11.11 -26.00
N LEU A 189 -8.41 11.11 -25.38
CA LEU A 189 -8.34 11.01 -23.91
C LEU A 189 -8.84 12.30 -23.23
N LEU A 190 -8.64 13.48 -23.82
CA LEU A 190 -9.18 14.73 -23.27
C LEU A 190 -10.72 14.71 -23.27
N GLU A 191 -11.31 14.27 -24.38
CA GLU A 191 -12.76 14.11 -24.52
C GLU A 191 -13.30 13.05 -23.54
N TRP A 192 -12.58 11.94 -23.37
CA TRP A 192 -12.95 10.91 -22.40
C TRP A 192 -12.92 11.46 -20.97
N LEU A 193 -11.86 12.18 -20.59
CA LEU A 193 -11.73 12.77 -19.25
C LEU A 193 -12.88 13.75 -18.96
N ASP A 194 -13.19 14.64 -19.89
CA ASP A 194 -14.30 15.59 -19.79
C ASP A 194 -15.65 14.86 -19.62
N ALA A 195 -15.90 13.82 -20.43
CA ALA A 195 -17.10 13.00 -20.35
C ALA A 195 -17.25 12.22 -19.01
N HIS A 196 -16.16 11.97 -18.29
CA HIS A 196 -16.13 11.23 -17.02
C HIS A 196 -15.90 12.14 -15.80
N GLY A 197 -16.17 13.44 -15.97
CA GLY A 197 -16.16 14.43 -14.89
C GLY A 197 -14.77 14.72 -14.31
N PHE A 198 -13.72 14.57 -15.11
CA PHE A 198 -12.40 15.09 -14.73
C PHE A 198 -12.35 16.59 -15.01
N GLU A 199 -11.96 17.37 -14.01
CA GLU A 199 -11.72 18.79 -14.19
C GLU A 199 -10.33 19.00 -14.80
N LEU A 200 -10.30 19.52 -16.03
CA LEU A 200 -9.06 19.85 -16.74
C LEU A 200 -8.64 21.31 -16.47
N PRO A 201 -7.33 21.64 -16.45
CA PRO A 201 -6.84 23.02 -16.32
C PRO A 201 -7.42 23.95 -17.42
N PRO A 202 -8.25 24.95 -17.06
CA PRO A 202 -8.96 25.77 -18.05
C PRO A 202 -8.02 26.52 -19.00
N GLY A 203 -8.19 26.30 -20.31
CA GLY A 203 -7.36 26.95 -21.34
C GLY A 203 -5.88 26.53 -21.33
N ARG A 204 -5.52 25.48 -20.59
CA ARG A 204 -4.13 25.00 -20.42
C ARG A 204 -3.97 23.49 -20.68
N SER A 205 -4.99 22.87 -21.26
CA SER A 205 -4.93 21.52 -21.82
C SER A 205 -4.51 21.56 -23.29
N ARG A 206 -3.60 20.68 -23.71
CA ARG A 206 -3.08 20.63 -25.10
C ARG A 206 -2.97 19.21 -25.61
N VAL A 207 -3.11 19.04 -26.92
CA VAL A 207 -2.79 17.80 -27.62
C VAL A 207 -1.39 17.90 -28.24
N ILE A 208 -0.44 17.10 -27.76
CA ILE A 208 0.92 16.99 -28.30
C ILE A 208 1.31 15.52 -28.32
N LYS A 209 1.57 14.97 -29.52
CA LYS A 209 1.90 13.54 -29.70
C LYS A 209 3.17 13.15 -28.95
N ASN A 210 3.26 11.89 -28.55
CA ASN A 210 4.45 11.36 -27.89
C ASN A 210 5.66 11.34 -28.84
N VAL A 211 6.85 11.62 -28.31
CA VAL A 211 8.12 11.59 -29.07
C VAL A 211 8.56 10.12 -29.26
N CYS A 212 8.99 9.76 -30.46
CA CYS A 212 9.59 8.45 -30.76
C CYS A 212 10.79 8.54 -31.72
N SER A 213 11.32 9.74 -31.92
CA SER A 213 12.31 9.99 -32.98
C SER A 213 13.65 9.30 -32.73
N GLN A 214 14.08 9.15 -31.47
CA GLN A 214 15.37 8.52 -31.19
C GLN A 214 15.35 7.03 -31.56
N ILE A 215 14.37 6.27 -31.06
CA ILE A 215 14.29 4.84 -31.39
C ILE A 215 14.12 4.62 -32.91
N VAL A 216 13.36 5.49 -33.59
CA VAL A 216 13.15 5.37 -35.04
C VAL A 216 14.46 5.63 -35.80
N ARG A 217 15.30 6.58 -35.38
CA ARG A 217 16.63 6.82 -35.98
C ARG A 217 17.54 5.60 -35.78
N GLU A 218 17.63 5.10 -34.55
CA GLU A 218 18.46 3.92 -34.21
C GLU A 218 18.08 2.69 -35.05
N LEU A 219 16.79 2.48 -35.30
CA LEU A 219 16.28 1.36 -36.12
C LEU A 219 16.35 1.60 -37.64
N ARG A 220 16.51 2.86 -38.08
CA ARG A 220 16.66 3.21 -39.50
C ARG A 220 18.12 3.19 -39.94
N ASP A 221 19.05 3.62 -39.08
CA ASP A 221 20.50 3.67 -39.38
C ASP A 221 21.09 2.27 -39.65
N GLY A 222 20.37 1.20 -39.29
CA GLY A 222 20.67 -0.18 -39.66
C GLY A 222 20.12 -0.66 -41.02
N ARG A 223 19.47 0.20 -41.83
CA ARG A 223 18.84 -0.16 -43.11
C ARG A 223 19.31 0.72 -44.27
N ASP A 224 19.85 0.10 -45.31
CA ASP A 224 20.01 0.74 -46.62
C ASP A 224 18.62 1.06 -47.19
N ALA A 225 18.39 2.34 -47.47
CA ALA A 225 17.15 2.86 -48.05
C ALA A 225 17.02 2.47 -49.53
N ALA A 226 16.59 1.25 -49.79
CA ALA A 226 16.02 0.86 -51.08
C ALA A 226 14.60 0.35 -50.84
N ALA A 227 13.62 1.06 -51.40
CA ALA A 227 12.25 0.61 -51.52
C ALA A 227 12.20 -0.61 -52.46
N ALA A 228 12.60 -1.77 -51.96
CA ALA A 228 12.36 -3.04 -52.62
C ALA A 228 10.83 -3.30 -52.60
N GLU A 229 10.27 -3.71 -53.74
CA GLU A 229 8.89 -4.20 -53.79
C GLU A 229 8.73 -5.31 -52.74
N ARG A 230 7.85 -5.07 -51.76
CA ARG A 230 7.60 -6.05 -50.71
C ARG A 230 6.93 -7.28 -51.33
N GLY A 231 7.50 -8.46 -51.05
CA GLY A 231 6.90 -9.74 -51.39
C GLY A 231 5.58 -10.01 -50.63
N PRO A 232 4.90 -11.13 -50.91
CA PRO A 232 3.66 -11.50 -50.23
C PRO A 232 3.87 -11.58 -48.71
N VAL A 233 2.83 -11.28 -47.92
CA VAL A 233 2.87 -11.34 -46.46
C VAL A 233 3.27 -12.76 -46.01
N THR A 234 4.30 -12.86 -45.17
CA THR A 234 4.81 -14.13 -44.62
C THR A 234 4.42 -14.32 -43.15
N ASP A 235 4.32 -13.21 -42.40
CA ASP A 235 4.08 -13.21 -40.97
C ASP A 235 2.99 -12.19 -40.60
N LEU A 236 1.96 -12.65 -39.91
CA LEU A 236 0.93 -11.82 -39.29
C LEU A 236 1.30 -11.61 -37.82
N VAL A 237 1.66 -10.38 -37.43
CA VAL A 237 2.19 -10.10 -36.08
C VAL A 237 1.21 -9.27 -35.28
N MET A 238 0.55 -9.86 -34.29
CA MET A 238 -0.16 -9.09 -33.27
C MET A 238 0.87 -8.40 -32.37
N PHE A 239 0.90 -7.07 -32.36
CA PHE A 239 1.87 -6.29 -31.58
C PHE A 239 1.18 -5.43 -30.52
N ALA A 240 0.90 -6.04 -29.37
CA ALA A 240 0.31 -5.39 -28.20
C ALA A 240 0.48 -6.26 -26.95
N ARG A 241 0.27 -5.68 -25.76
CA ARG A 241 0.07 -6.50 -24.55
C ARG A 241 -1.17 -7.39 -24.73
N HIS A 242 -1.15 -8.58 -24.14
CA HIS A 242 -2.23 -9.55 -24.26
C HIS A 242 -3.30 -9.27 -23.19
N GLU A 243 -4.08 -8.21 -23.40
CA GLU A 243 -5.12 -7.69 -22.49
C GLU A 243 -6.42 -7.44 -23.25
N ASP A 244 -7.56 -7.35 -22.55
CA ASP A 244 -8.87 -7.06 -23.16
C ASP A 244 -8.90 -5.71 -23.90
N ARG A 245 -8.45 -4.62 -23.26
CA ARG A 245 -8.37 -3.29 -23.90
C ARG A 245 -7.48 -3.25 -25.15
N LYS A 246 -6.58 -4.21 -25.28
CA LYS A 246 -5.65 -4.37 -26.41
C LYS A 246 -6.24 -5.22 -27.54
N GLY A 247 -7.45 -5.74 -27.34
CA GLY A 247 -8.23 -6.56 -28.27
C GLY A 247 -7.63 -7.94 -28.50
N PHE A 248 -6.99 -8.51 -27.48
CA PHE A 248 -6.44 -9.86 -27.57
C PHE A 248 -7.52 -10.91 -27.85
N ALA A 249 -8.66 -10.83 -27.17
CA ALA A 249 -9.82 -11.68 -27.43
C ALA A 249 -10.37 -11.49 -28.86
N VAL A 250 -10.53 -10.23 -29.29
CA VAL A 250 -11.01 -9.87 -30.62
C VAL A 250 -10.10 -10.40 -31.72
N PHE A 251 -8.78 -10.34 -31.52
CA PHE A 251 -7.80 -10.91 -32.45
C PHE A 251 -7.90 -12.43 -32.52
N CYS A 252 -8.01 -13.11 -31.37
CA CYS A 252 -8.26 -14.56 -31.35
C CYS A 252 -9.56 -14.93 -32.10
N ASP A 253 -10.63 -14.16 -31.92
CA ASP A 253 -11.90 -14.35 -32.62
C ASP A 253 -11.78 -14.12 -34.14
N ALA A 254 -10.92 -13.18 -34.56
CA ALA A 254 -10.62 -12.98 -35.97
C ALA A 254 -9.78 -14.15 -36.53
N LEU A 255 -8.85 -14.71 -35.75
CA LEU A 255 -8.06 -15.87 -36.13
C LEU A 255 -8.91 -17.13 -36.32
N ASP A 256 -9.93 -17.37 -35.49
CA ASP A 256 -10.89 -18.48 -35.72
C ASP A 256 -11.50 -18.45 -37.13
N ARG A 257 -11.73 -17.24 -37.66
CA ARG A 257 -12.31 -17.01 -38.99
C ARG A 257 -11.26 -17.07 -40.11
N LEU A 258 -9.99 -16.82 -39.79
CA LEU A 258 -8.88 -16.72 -40.72
C LEU A 258 -8.03 -17.98 -40.80
N ASP A 259 -8.12 -18.89 -39.84
CA ASP A 259 -7.27 -20.08 -39.71
C ASP A 259 -7.04 -20.80 -41.04
N GLY A 260 -8.12 -21.21 -41.72
CA GLY A 260 -8.01 -21.92 -42.99
C GLY A 260 -7.48 -21.07 -44.15
N PHE A 261 -7.65 -19.75 -44.09
CA PHE A 261 -7.14 -18.82 -45.10
C PHE A 261 -5.63 -18.62 -44.94
N LEU A 262 -5.15 -18.43 -43.71
CA LEU A 262 -3.74 -18.23 -43.37
C LEU A 262 -2.93 -19.52 -43.55
N ALA A 263 -3.45 -20.65 -43.07
CA ALA A 263 -2.77 -21.95 -43.21
C ALA A 263 -2.57 -22.35 -44.68
N LYS A 264 -3.55 -22.10 -45.56
CA LYS A 264 -3.43 -22.36 -47.00
C LYS A 264 -2.36 -21.51 -47.70
N ARG A 265 -1.98 -20.37 -47.12
CA ARG A 265 -0.97 -19.44 -47.65
C ARG A 265 0.37 -19.55 -46.94
N ASN A 266 0.50 -20.49 -45.99
CA ASN A 266 1.70 -20.67 -45.18
C ASN A 266 2.13 -19.38 -44.45
N ILE A 267 1.15 -18.60 -43.96
CA ILE A 267 1.39 -17.37 -43.19
C ILE A 267 1.45 -17.75 -41.71
N ALA A 268 2.56 -17.46 -41.05
CA ALA A 268 2.69 -17.67 -39.61
C ALA A 268 2.02 -16.53 -38.83
N VAL A 269 1.51 -16.83 -37.64
CA VAL A 269 0.93 -15.84 -36.72
C VAL A 269 1.83 -15.67 -35.51
N THR A 270 2.32 -14.47 -35.26
CA THR A 270 3.12 -14.16 -34.07
C THR A 270 2.31 -13.33 -33.08
N PHE A 271 2.30 -13.75 -31.82
CA PHE A 271 1.84 -12.94 -30.69
C PHE A 271 3.05 -12.29 -30.02
N LEU A 272 3.26 -11.01 -30.33
CA LEU A 272 4.38 -10.19 -29.85
C LEU A 272 3.88 -9.24 -28.75
N GLY A 273 4.20 -9.57 -27.50
CA GLY A 273 3.73 -8.79 -26.37
C GLY A 273 3.87 -9.50 -25.02
N LYS A 274 3.69 -8.76 -23.93
CA LYS A 274 3.64 -9.34 -22.58
C LYS A 274 2.26 -9.93 -22.32
N PHE A 275 2.20 -11.05 -21.61
CA PHE A 275 0.95 -11.60 -21.10
C PHE A 275 0.31 -10.64 -20.09
N GLY A 276 -1.01 -10.51 -20.18
CA GLY A 276 -1.87 -9.83 -19.22
C GLY A 276 -3.11 -10.67 -18.91
N LEU A 277 -4.22 -10.00 -18.62
CA LEU A 277 -5.50 -10.63 -18.29
C LEU A 277 -6.55 -10.40 -19.39
N VAL A 278 -7.36 -11.42 -19.64
CA VAL A 278 -8.46 -11.46 -20.62
C VAL A 278 -9.66 -12.16 -19.97
N ASP A 279 -10.79 -11.49 -19.80
CA ASP A 279 -11.94 -11.96 -19.00
C ASP A 279 -11.49 -12.46 -17.61
N ALA A 280 -10.68 -11.63 -16.92
CA ALA A 280 -10.06 -11.92 -15.62
C ALA A 280 -9.23 -13.21 -15.56
N GLN A 281 -8.83 -13.77 -16.69
CA GLN A 281 -7.98 -14.94 -16.77
C GLN A 281 -6.62 -14.63 -17.40
N PRO A 282 -5.55 -15.34 -17.00
CA PRO A 282 -4.30 -15.46 -17.73
C PRO A 282 -4.45 -15.51 -19.25
N SER A 283 -3.96 -14.50 -19.96
CA SER A 283 -4.04 -14.44 -21.43
C SER A 283 -3.32 -15.59 -22.13
N GLY A 284 -2.24 -16.13 -21.53
CA GLY A 284 -1.57 -17.33 -22.04
C GLY A 284 -2.45 -18.57 -21.97
N ALA A 285 -3.19 -18.75 -20.87
CA ALA A 285 -4.18 -19.79 -20.72
C ALA A 285 -5.33 -19.63 -21.72
N TYR A 286 -5.84 -18.40 -21.88
CA TYR A 286 -6.86 -18.09 -22.88
C TYR A 286 -6.41 -18.52 -24.28
N LEU A 287 -5.21 -18.12 -24.69
CA LEU A 287 -4.65 -18.43 -26.00
C LEU A 287 -4.47 -19.93 -26.21
N ALA A 288 -3.94 -20.65 -25.23
CA ALA A 288 -3.71 -22.09 -25.33
C ALA A 288 -4.98 -22.89 -25.63
N ASP A 289 -6.14 -22.47 -25.10
CA ASP A 289 -7.41 -23.13 -25.38
C ASP A 289 -7.99 -22.77 -26.73
N ARG A 290 -7.86 -21.50 -27.11
CA ARG A 290 -8.29 -21.03 -28.44
C ARG A 290 -7.50 -21.71 -29.55
N SER A 291 -6.18 -21.82 -29.37
CA SER A 291 -5.27 -22.35 -30.38
C SER A 291 -5.37 -23.86 -30.61
N ARG A 292 -6.06 -24.64 -29.77
CA ARG A 292 -6.22 -26.10 -29.97
C ARG A 292 -6.89 -26.45 -31.30
N GLY A 293 -7.75 -25.57 -31.81
CA GLY A 293 -8.47 -25.76 -33.06
C GLY A 293 -7.78 -25.18 -34.30
N TRP A 294 -6.68 -24.45 -34.13
CA TRP A 294 -6.01 -23.75 -35.23
C TRP A 294 -5.01 -24.65 -35.96
N ARG A 295 -5.03 -24.59 -37.29
CA ARG A 295 -4.05 -25.19 -38.21
C ARG A 295 -2.91 -24.23 -38.52
N VAL A 296 -3.12 -22.93 -38.37
CA VAL A 296 -2.08 -21.92 -38.61
C VAL A 296 -0.95 -22.04 -37.57
N GLU A 297 0.30 -21.90 -38.03
CA GLU A 297 1.47 -21.90 -37.14
C GLU A 297 1.44 -20.65 -36.25
N CYS A 298 1.45 -20.84 -34.93
CA CYS A 298 1.46 -19.76 -33.94
C CYS A 298 2.82 -19.67 -33.24
N LYS A 299 3.43 -18.49 -33.25
CA LYS A 299 4.68 -18.16 -32.58
C LYS A 299 4.39 -17.25 -31.38
N LEU A 300 4.97 -17.56 -30.22
CA LEU A 300 4.92 -16.69 -29.05
C LEU A 300 6.25 -15.95 -28.89
N ARG A 301 6.18 -14.61 -28.78
CA ARG A 301 7.34 -13.74 -28.53
C ARG A 301 7.01 -12.79 -27.38
N THR A 302 7.28 -13.26 -26.17
CA THR A 302 6.97 -12.54 -24.93
C THR A 302 8.24 -12.09 -24.23
N GLY A 303 8.16 -11.00 -23.45
CA GLY A 303 9.28 -10.55 -22.62
C GLY A 303 10.35 -9.74 -23.35
N LEU A 304 10.20 -9.50 -24.66
CA LEU A 304 11.04 -8.56 -25.39
C LEU A 304 10.81 -7.13 -24.87
N ASP A 305 11.90 -6.38 -24.71
CA ASP A 305 11.83 -4.95 -24.51
C ASP A 305 11.55 -4.23 -25.85
N ARG A 306 11.49 -2.90 -25.82
CA ARG A 306 11.15 -2.09 -26.98
C ARG A 306 12.12 -2.32 -28.15
N SER A 307 13.42 -2.35 -27.87
CA SER A 307 14.46 -2.58 -28.89
C SER A 307 14.39 -4.00 -29.44
N GLY A 308 14.28 -5.02 -28.58
CA GLY A 308 14.18 -6.42 -29.04
C GLY A 308 12.91 -6.71 -29.83
N ALA A 309 11.78 -6.07 -29.49
CA ALA A 309 10.55 -6.18 -30.27
C ALA A 309 10.71 -5.55 -31.67
N ALA A 310 11.38 -4.40 -31.75
CA ALA A 310 11.67 -3.75 -33.01
C ALA A 310 12.64 -4.58 -33.86
N ASP A 311 13.73 -5.08 -33.29
CA ASP A 311 14.69 -5.96 -33.98
C ASP A 311 13.99 -7.19 -34.57
N TYR A 312 13.13 -7.84 -33.77
CA TYR A 312 12.32 -8.96 -34.22
C TYR A 312 11.44 -8.59 -35.41
N LEU A 313 10.68 -7.49 -35.32
CA LEU A 313 9.82 -7.03 -36.42
C LEU A 313 10.61 -6.69 -37.69
N THR A 314 11.78 -6.07 -37.54
CA THR A 314 12.64 -5.71 -38.68
C THR A 314 13.36 -6.88 -39.31
N GLY A 315 13.56 -7.98 -38.57
CA GLY A 315 14.17 -9.21 -39.08
C GLY A 315 13.22 -10.14 -39.85
N LEU A 316 11.92 -9.80 -39.94
CA LEU A 316 10.94 -10.56 -40.72
C LEU A 316 10.94 -10.08 -42.18
N ASP A 317 10.79 -11.02 -43.12
CA ASP A 317 10.84 -10.74 -44.57
C ASP A 317 9.68 -9.84 -45.03
N SER A 318 8.43 -10.21 -44.72
CA SER A 318 7.24 -9.42 -45.09
C SER A 318 6.17 -9.47 -43.98
N PRO A 319 6.39 -8.77 -42.85
CA PRO A 319 5.44 -8.75 -41.74
C PRO A 319 4.25 -7.82 -42.03
N LEU A 320 3.06 -8.29 -41.69
CA LEU A 320 1.86 -7.48 -41.51
C LEU A 320 1.60 -7.31 -40.01
N VAL A 321 1.80 -6.09 -39.51
CA VAL A 321 1.58 -5.77 -38.09
C VAL A 321 0.09 -5.56 -37.85
N VAL A 322 -0.43 -6.10 -36.74
CA VAL A 322 -1.82 -5.91 -36.29
C VAL A 322 -1.79 -5.35 -34.88
N VAL A 323 -2.40 -4.19 -34.68
CA VAL A 323 -2.59 -3.56 -33.36
C VAL A 323 -4.10 -3.45 -33.12
N PRO A 324 -4.73 -4.50 -32.57
CA PRO A 324 -6.18 -4.62 -32.54
C PRO A 324 -6.80 -3.95 -31.30
N SER A 325 -6.33 -2.77 -30.88
CA SER A 325 -6.71 -2.17 -29.59
C SER A 325 -8.00 -1.33 -29.69
N PRO A 326 -9.16 -1.80 -29.16
CA PRO A 326 -10.40 -1.03 -29.16
C PRO A 326 -10.35 0.19 -28.23
N ALA A 327 -9.49 0.18 -27.21
CA ALA A 327 -9.35 1.28 -26.26
C ALA A 327 -7.87 1.55 -25.98
N GLU A 328 -7.36 2.62 -26.58
CA GLU A 328 -5.98 3.08 -26.41
C GLU A 328 -5.91 4.60 -26.58
N ASN A 329 -5.03 5.25 -25.83
CA ASN A 329 -4.85 6.70 -25.88
C ASN A 329 -3.89 7.09 -27.01
N SER A 330 -2.65 6.60 -26.96
CA SER A 330 -1.64 6.88 -27.97
C SER A 330 -0.66 5.71 -28.07
N PRO A 331 -1.05 4.63 -28.77
CA PRO A 331 -0.26 3.41 -28.82
C PRO A 331 1.05 3.64 -29.58
N TYR A 332 2.17 3.54 -28.84
CA TYR A 332 3.52 3.60 -29.44
C TYR A 332 3.73 2.59 -30.55
N THR A 333 3.10 1.41 -30.46
CA THR A 333 3.18 0.37 -31.50
C THR A 333 2.62 0.85 -32.85
N VAL A 334 1.59 1.71 -32.84
CA VAL A 334 1.04 2.33 -34.06
C VAL A 334 1.97 3.43 -34.56
N LEU A 335 2.40 4.33 -33.68
CA LEU A 335 3.26 5.46 -34.04
C LEU A 335 4.61 5.01 -34.62
N GLU A 336 5.25 4.02 -33.99
CA GLU A 336 6.53 3.47 -34.43
C GLU A 336 6.39 2.68 -35.73
N ALA A 337 5.36 1.84 -35.87
CA ALA A 337 5.09 1.12 -37.11
C ALA A 337 4.86 2.09 -38.28
N ALA A 338 4.10 3.16 -38.04
CA ALA A 338 3.90 4.24 -39.01
C ALA A 338 5.22 4.94 -39.36
N ALA A 339 6.01 5.32 -38.36
CA ALA A 339 7.28 5.99 -38.58
C ALA A 339 8.30 5.08 -39.31
N LEU A 340 8.24 3.77 -39.13
CA LEU A 340 9.09 2.80 -39.82
C LEU A 340 8.53 2.33 -41.18
N GLY A 341 7.34 2.79 -41.58
CA GLY A 341 6.68 2.38 -42.81
C GLY A 341 6.33 0.88 -42.84
N MET A 342 5.98 0.30 -41.69
CA MET A 342 5.55 -1.08 -41.57
C MET A 342 4.04 -1.19 -41.84
N PRO A 343 3.58 -1.99 -42.83
CA PRO A 343 2.17 -2.26 -43.09
C PRO A 343 1.46 -2.67 -41.81
N LEU A 344 0.36 -1.98 -41.53
CA LEU A 344 -0.31 -2.03 -40.24
C LEU A 344 -1.81 -2.18 -40.43
N VAL A 345 -2.43 -3.10 -39.70
CA VAL A 345 -3.86 -3.09 -39.42
C VAL A 345 -4.08 -2.54 -38.01
N SER A 346 -4.91 -1.51 -37.88
CA SER A 346 -5.19 -0.88 -36.58
C SER A 346 -6.66 -0.48 -36.41
N SER A 347 -6.98 -0.04 -35.20
CA SER A 347 -8.31 0.33 -34.73
C SER A 347 -8.79 1.65 -35.33
N VAL A 348 -10.10 1.80 -35.51
CA VAL A 348 -10.75 3.13 -35.72
C VAL A 348 -11.23 3.73 -34.39
N GLU A 349 -11.15 2.96 -33.31
CA GLU A 349 -11.51 3.36 -31.96
C GLU A 349 -10.29 3.86 -31.15
N GLY A 350 -10.53 4.69 -30.13
CA GLY A 350 -9.49 5.29 -29.30
C GLY A 350 -8.72 6.42 -30.00
N GLY A 351 -7.52 6.75 -29.49
CA GLY A 351 -6.65 7.79 -30.05
C GLY A 351 -5.60 7.26 -31.05
N GLY A 352 -5.57 5.96 -31.32
CA GLY A 352 -4.73 5.35 -32.36
C GLY A 352 -4.92 5.93 -33.77
N PRO A 353 -6.16 6.19 -34.24
CA PRO A 353 -6.41 6.81 -35.53
C PRO A 353 -5.75 8.18 -35.71
N GLU A 354 -5.60 8.95 -34.62
CA GLU A 354 -4.98 10.27 -34.66
C GLU A 354 -3.45 10.22 -34.91
N LEU A 355 -2.85 9.02 -34.90
CA LEU A 355 -1.42 8.81 -35.14
C LEU A 355 -1.11 8.48 -36.60
N LEU A 356 -2.12 8.16 -37.40
CA LEU A 356 -1.98 7.74 -38.80
C LEU A 356 -2.47 8.84 -39.75
N GLU A 357 -1.90 8.88 -40.95
CA GLU A 357 -2.38 9.79 -41.99
C GLU A 357 -3.90 9.61 -42.23
N PRO A 358 -4.67 10.71 -42.35
CA PRO A 358 -6.11 10.63 -42.55
C PRO A 358 -6.48 9.77 -43.77
N GLY A 359 -7.37 8.80 -43.57
CA GLY A 359 -7.84 7.90 -44.63
C GLY A 359 -6.97 6.67 -44.88
N TYR A 360 -5.98 6.38 -44.03
CA TYR A 360 -5.17 5.17 -44.14
C TYR A 360 -6.04 3.89 -44.21
N PRO A 361 -5.89 3.06 -45.28
CA PRO A 361 -6.82 1.94 -45.55
C PRO A 361 -6.66 0.75 -44.59
N GLY A 362 -5.60 0.71 -43.78
CA GLY A 362 -5.34 -0.33 -42.79
C GLY A 362 -6.14 -0.20 -41.50
N THR A 363 -7.04 0.77 -41.38
CA THR A 363 -7.90 0.91 -40.18
C THR A 363 -9.22 0.14 -40.32
N CYS A 364 -9.74 -0.42 -39.22
CA CYS A 364 -11.06 -1.04 -39.14
C CYS A 364 -11.66 -1.02 -37.72
N PRO A 365 -12.99 -1.16 -37.56
CA PRO A 365 -13.62 -1.43 -36.27
C PRO A 365 -13.08 -2.69 -35.61
N MET A 366 -12.92 -2.65 -34.29
CA MET A 366 -12.43 -3.77 -33.47
C MET A 366 -13.52 -4.79 -33.15
N GLN A 367 -14.07 -5.35 -34.22
CA GLN A 367 -15.00 -6.48 -34.22
C GLN A 367 -14.35 -7.64 -34.96
N ALA A 368 -14.49 -8.85 -34.45
CA ALA A 368 -13.82 -10.04 -34.98
C ALA A 368 -13.98 -10.23 -36.50
N GLN A 369 -15.19 -10.01 -37.02
CA GLN A 369 -15.47 -10.12 -38.45
C GLN A 369 -14.79 -9.00 -39.25
N ALA A 370 -14.93 -7.75 -38.82
CA ALA A 370 -14.33 -6.60 -39.50
C ALA A 370 -12.80 -6.69 -39.53
N LEU A 371 -12.18 -7.08 -38.41
CA LEU A 371 -10.75 -7.32 -38.30
C LEU A 371 -10.29 -8.46 -39.21
N ALA A 372 -11.02 -9.58 -39.24
CA ALA A 372 -10.72 -10.70 -40.13
C ALA A 372 -10.78 -10.29 -41.61
N ASP A 373 -11.83 -9.56 -42.01
CA ASP A 373 -11.99 -9.08 -43.39
C ASP A 373 -10.88 -8.09 -43.77
N LYS A 374 -10.49 -7.21 -42.84
CA LYS A 374 -9.39 -6.26 -43.06
C LYS A 374 -8.05 -6.97 -43.22
N ILE A 375 -7.73 -7.95 -42.37
CA ILE A 375 -6.51 -8.76 -42.48
C ILE A 375 -6.50 -9.54 -43.80
N ARG A 376 -7.62 -10.16 -44.17
CA ARG A 376 -7.74 -10.86 -45.46
C ARG A 376 -7.46 -9.93 -46.63
N TRP A 377 -8.12 -8.77 -46.65
CA TRP A 377 -7.94 -7.77 -47.69
C TRP A 377 -6.49 -7.29 -47.75
N ALA A 378 -5.85 -7.04 -46.60
CA ALA A 378 -4.46 -6.62 -46.51
C ALA A 378 -3.48 -7.66 -47.07
N VAL A 379 -3.71 -8.94 -46.80
CA VAL A 379 -2.91 -10.06 -47.33
C VAL A 379 -3.11 -10.20 -48.85
N GLU A 380 -4.32 -9.99 -49.36
CA GLU A 380 -4.64 -10.15 -50.79
C GLU A 380 -4.23 -8.94 -51.64
N ASN A 381 -4.22 -7.73 -51.08
CA ASN A 381 -4.05 -6.49 -51.83
C ASN A 381 -2.76 -5.72 -51.49
N ALA A 382 -1.94 -6.24 -50.57
CA ALA A 382 -0.72 -5.60 -50.07
C ALA A 382 -0.95 -4.17 -49.55
N LEU A 383 -1.20 -4.04 -48.24
CA LEU A 383 -1.37 -2.74 -47.59
C LEU A 383 -0.20 -1.79 -47.88
N PRO A 384 -0.46 -0.52 -48.26
CA PRO A 384 0.60 0.45 -48.41
C PRO A 384 1.26 0.75 -47.06
N PRO A 385 2.54 1.15 -47.06
CA PRO A 385 3.22 1.56 -45.83
C PRO A 385 2.52 2.81 -45.26
N PRO A 386 2.12 2.80 -43.97
CA PRO A 386 1.50 3.94 -43.33
C PRO A 386 2.48 5.10 -43.18
N ARG A 387 1.94 6.32 -43.08
CA ARG A 387 2.67 7.49 -42.59
C ARG A 387 2.08 8.00 -41.27
N PRO A 388 2.92 8.54 -40.37
CA PRO A 388 2.42 9.25 -39.20
C PRO A 388 1.57 10.46 -39.59
N ALA A 389 0.54 10.78 -38.80
CA ALA A 389 -0.32 11.95 -39.01
C ALA A 389 0.46 13.29 -38.96
N GLN A 390 1.54 13.32 -38.18
CA GLN A 390 2.48 14.43 -38.05
C GLN A 390 3.90 13.89 -38.19
N SER A 391 4.78 14.63 -38.86
CA SER A 391 6.18 14.24 -38.97
C SER A 391 6.86 14.20 -37.60
N LEU A 392 7.91 13.39 -37.45
CA LEU A 392 8.64 13.30 -36.18
C LEU A 392 9.23 14.66 -35.78
N GLU A 393 9.69 15.44 -36.76
CA GLU A 393 10.22 16.79 -36.55
C GLU A 393 9.13 17.78 -36.12
N GLU A 394 7.89 17.63 -36.60
CA GLU A 394 6.75 18.43 -36.16
C GLU A 394 6.39 18.12 -34.70
N ILE A 395 6.41 16.84 -34.32
CA ILE A 395 6.16 16.39 -32.95
C ILE A 395 7.26 16.92 -32.00
N GLU A 396 8.54 16.78 -32.38
CA GLU A 396 9.67 17.34 -31.63
C GLU A 396 9.51 18.86 -31.46
N ARG A 397 9.21 19.58 -32.55
CA ARG A 397 9.02 21.03 -32.50
C ARG A 397 7.89 21.45 -31.56
N ALA A 398 6.77 20.73 -31.55
CA ALA A 398 5.65 21.03 -30.67
C ALA A 398 6.04 20.93 -29.18
N TRP A 399 6.83 19.91 -28.80
CA TRP A 399 7.35 19.80 -27.43
C TRP A 399 8.37 20.90 -27.08
N LEU A 400 9.24 21.26 -28.02
CA LEU A 400 10.21 22.35 -27.80
C LEU A 400 9.52 23.72 -27.72
N ASP A 401 8.48 23.95 -28.53
CA ASP A 401 7.64 25.14 -28.46
C ASP A 401 6.88 25.20 -27.13
N PHE A 402 6.35 24.08 -26.65
CA PHE A 402 5.71 24.00 -25.34
C PHE A 402 6.65 24.51 -24.23
N HIS A 403 7.90 24.03 -24.18
CA HIS A 403 8.86 24.44 -23.14
C HIS A 403 9.38 25.88 -23.31
N ARG A 404 9.26 26.47 -24.50
CA ARG A 404 9.61 27.88 -24.76
C ARG A 404 8.48 28.85 -24.45
N GLN A 405 7.23 28.42 -24.61
CA GLN A 405 6.06 29.30 -24.56
C GLN A 405 5.26 29.17 -23.27
N CYS A 406 5.31 28.01 -22.61
CA CYS A 406 4.53 27.77 -21.40
C CYS A 406 5.23 28.36 -20.17
N ALA A 407 4.44 28.97 -19.31
CA ALA A 407 4.88 29.53 -18.03
C ALA A 407 4.12 28.86 -16.88
N PRO A 408 4.66 28.86 -15.65
CA PRO A 408 3.91 28.44 -14.47
C PRO A 408 2.59 29.25 -14.36
N ALA A 409 1.49 28.61 -13.95
CA ALA A 409 0.36 29.36 -13.44
C ALA A 409 0.82 29.97 -12.12
N ARG A 410 0.97 31.29 -12.09
CA ARG A 410 1.12 32.01 -10.84
C ARG A 410 -0.26 32.08 -10.23
N THR A 411 -0.41 31.60 -9.00
CA THR A 411 -1.64 31.70 -8.23
C THR A 411 -2.04 33.16 -7.89
N GLN A 412 -1.17 34.14 -8.21
CA GLN A 412 -1.26 35.61 -7.98
C GLN A 412 -1.33 36.09 -6.51
N PRO A 413 -0.84 37.32 -6.22
CA PRO A 413 0.34 38.02 -6.75
C PRO A 413 1.49 38.07 -5.72
N GLU A 414 2.63 38.69 -6.06
CA GLU A 414 3.59 39.19 -5.05
C GLU A 414 2.85 39.80 -3.85
N PRO A 415 3.40 39.72 -2.63
CA PRO A 415 2.73 40.23 -1.44
C PRO A 415 2.52 41.74 -1.58
N ALA A 416 1.39 42.14 -2.15
CA ALA A 416 0.76 43.40 -1.82
C ALA A 416 0.50 43.30 -0.31
N ALA A 417 1.06 44.23 0.46
CA ALA A 417 0.80 44.33 1.88
C ALA A 417 -0.72 44.13 2.13
N PRO A 418 -1.11 43.29 3.10
CA PRO A 418 -2.49 42.85 3.23
C PRO A 418 -3.43 44.05 3.29
N ALA A 419 -4.24 44.24 2.25
CA ALA A 419 -5.32 45.22 2.24
C ALA A 419 -6.45 44.85 3.24
N THR A 420 -6.42 43.63 3.75
CA THR A 420 -7.33 43.06 4.76
C THR A 420 -6.52 42.51 5.93
N PRO A 421 -6.85 42.83 7.19
CA PRO A 421 -6.16 42.27 8.35
C PRO A 421 -6.24 40.73 8.34
N LEU A 422 -5.14 40.07 8.74
CA LEU A 422 -5.08 38.61 8.87
C LEU A 422 -6.26 38.09 9.73
N PRO A 423 -6.95 37.00 9.33
CA PRO A 423 -8.14 36.53 10.05
C PRO A 423 -7.79 36.10 11.47
N LYS A 424 -8.67 36.37 12.45
CA LYS A 424 -8.50 35.86 13.81
C LYS A 424 -8.65 34.33 13.82
N VAL A 425 -7.79 33.64 14.57
CA VAL A 425 -7.86 32.17 14.74
C VAL A 425 -8.00 31.85 16.22
N ALA A 426 -9.02 31.08 16.58
CA ALA A 426 -9.12 30.47 17.90
C ALA A 426 -8.26 29.21 17.95
N PHE A 427 -7.24 29.16 18.81
CA PHE A 427 -6.41 27.99 19.03
C PHE A 427 -6.92 27.24 20.27
N ALA A 428 -7.70 26.19 20.04
CA ALA A 428 -8.48 25.50 21.05
C ALA A 428 -7.76 24.22 21.54
N ILE A 429 -7.40 24.20 22.82
CA ILE A 429 -6.78 23.06 23.50
C ILE A 429 -7.80 22.43 24.46
N THR A 430 -8.09 21.15 24.28
CA THR A 430 -8.99 20.41 25.18
C THR A 430 -8.19 19.57 26.17
N HIS A 431 -8.56 19.65 27.44
CA HIS A 431 -7.80 19.09 28.55
C HIS A 431 -8.68 18.25 29.49
N TYR A 432 -8.14 17.13 29.98
CA TYR A 432 -8.75 16.35 31.06
C TYR A 432 -7.68 15.54 31.81
N GLU A 433 -7.48 15.81 33.11
CA GLU A 433 -6.66 14.99 34.04
C GLU A 433 -5.18 14.77 33.64
N ARG A 434 -4.62 15.60 32.74
CA ARG A 434 -3.23 15.43 32.21
C ARG A 434 -2.37 16.70 32.28
N PRO A 435 -2.29 17.41 33.42
CA PRO A 435 -1.78 18.78 33.48
C PRO A 435 -0.33 18.91 32.98
N GLY A 436 0.50 17.87 33.15
CA GLY A 436 1.87 17.87 32.64
C GLY A 436 1.98 17.94 31.11
N LYS A 437 1.01 17.36 30.38
CA LYS A 437 1.00 17.40 28.91
C LYS A 437 0.48 18.76 28.40
N LEU A 438 -0.53 19.30 29.08
CA LEU A 438 -1.06 20.65 28.82
C LEU A 438 0.02 21.73 28.84
N VAL A 439 1.03 21.60 29.70
CA VAL A 439 2.17 22.55 29.74
C VAL A 439 2.85 22.65 28.37
N ASP A 440 3.16 21.53 27.74
CA ASP A 440 3.84 21.50 26.44
C ASP A 440 2.94 22.03 25.32
N ALA A 441 1.65 21.66 25.35
CA ALA A 441 0.66 22.19 24.41
C ALA A 441 0.55 23.73 24.51
N LEU A 442 0.53 24.28 25.73
CA LEU A 442 0.53 25.72 25.98
C LEU A 442 1.83 26.41 25.54
N ILE A 443 2.98 25.78 25.77
CA ILE A 443 4.27 26.28 25.25
C ILE A 443 4.24 26.32 23.72
N SER A 444 3.68 25.30 23.08
CA SER A 444 3.56 25.23 21.61
C SER A 444 2.60 26.30 21.05
N ALA A 445 1.51 26.60 21.78
CA ALA A 445 0.60 27.69 21.45
C ALA A 445 1.28 29.07 21.56
N ALA A 446 2.04 29.29 22.63
CA ALA A 446 2.78 30.53 22.85
C ALA A 446 3.91 30.77 21.83
N ARG A 447 4.36 29.71 21.14
CA ARG A 447 5.41 29.75 20.11
C ARG A 447 4.87 29.89 18.69
N GLN A 448 3.54 29.95 18.50
CA GLN A 448 2.97 30.14 17.17
C GLN A 448 3.42 31.48 16.57
N THR A 449 3.77 31.43 15.29
CA THR A 449 4.23 32.59 14.51
C THR A 449 3.07 33.46 13.98
N TYR A 450 1.86 32.92 14.00
CA TYR A 450 0.67 33.62 13.53
C TYR A 450 0.23 34.71 14.53
N PRO A 451 0.12 35.98 14.09
CA PRO A 451 -0.01 37.10 15.02
C PRO A 451 -1.43 37.33 15.56
N ASN A 452 -2.48 36.82 14.91
CA ASN A 452 -3.88 37.08 15.28
C ASN A 452 -4.55 35.83 15.88
N LEU A 453 -4.04 35.41 17.05
CA LEU A 453 -4.40 34.16 17.70
C LEU A 453 -5.11 34.41 19.04
N GLU A 454 -6.19 33.69 19.31
CA GLU A 454 -6.91 33.64 20.58
C GLU A 454 -6.76 32.23 21.17
N VAL A 455 -6.08 32.06 22.31
CA VAL A 455 -5.91 30.74 22.92
C VAL A 455 -7.13 30.41 23.80
N ILE A 456 -7.74 29.25 23.58
CA ILE A 456 -8.87 28.78 24.40
C ILE A 456 -8.51 27.41 24.97
N VAL A 457 -8.42 27.32 26.28
CA VAL A 457 -8.22 26.05 26.99
C VAL A 457 -9.55 25.62 27.59
N VAL A 458 -10.01 24.42 27.28
CA VAL A 458 -11.22 23.84 27.88
C VAL A 458 -10.83 22.68 28.77
N ASP A 459 -11.04 22.84 30.07
CA ASP A 459 -10.95 21.74 31.05
C ASP A 459 -12.28 20.99 31.12
N ASP A 460 -12.31 19.75 30.62
CA ASP A 460 -13.47 18.87 30.57
C ASP A 460 -13.74 18.20 31.94
N GLY A 461 -13.72 18.98 33.01
CA GLY A 461 -14.12 18.53 34.35
C GLY A 461 -13.06 17.76 35.11
N SER A 462 -11.81 18.25 35.14
CA SER A 462 -10.77 17.65 35.98
C SER A 462 -11.15 17.68 37.47
N ALA A 463 -11.15 16.51 38.08
CA ALA A 463 -11.59 16.27 39.45
C ALA A 463 -10.42 16.08 40.42
N SER A 464 -9.27 15.59 39.96
CA SER A 464 -8.11 15.40 40.83
C SER A 464 -7.58 16.72 41.38
N GLU A 465 -7.17 16.71 42.65
CA GLU A 465 -6.62 17.88 43.32
C GLU A 465 -5.34 18.38 42.61
N SER A 466 -4.51 17.46 42.13
CA SER A 466 -3.30 17.78 41.36
C SER A 466 -3.62 18.50 40.05
N ALA A 467 -4.64 18.05 39.29
CA ALA A 467 -5.06 18.73 38.06
C ALA A 467 -5.62 20.12 38.35
N ARG A 468 -6.47 20.28 39.39
CA ARG A 468 -7.02 21.58 39.77
C ARG A 468 -5.95 22.57 40.20
N GLN A 469 -4.99 22.14 41.01
CA GLN A 469 -3.86 22.97 41.43
C GLN A 469 -2.98 23.39 40.25
N ALA A 470 -2.67 22.44 39.35
CA ALA A 470 -1.88 22.76 38.16
C ALA A 470 -2.61 23.73 37.22
N LEU A 471 -3.91 23.55 36.99
CA LEU A 471 -4.72 24.48 36.19
C LEU A 471 -4.75 25.88 36.81
N ALA A 472 -4.88 26.00 38.14
CA ALA A 472 -4.81 27.29 38.83
C ALA A 472 -3.44 27.98 38.67
N GLN A 473 -2.35 27.21 38.58
CA GLN A 473 -1.01 27.74 38.30
C GLN A 473 -0.82 28.14 36.83
N LEU A 474 -1.49 27.45 35.90
CA LEU A 474 -1.40 27.71 34.46
C LEU A 474 -2.31 28.86 34.00
N GLU A 475 -3.40 29.14 34.70
CA GLU A 475 -4.38 30.18 34.33
C GLU A 475 -3.74 31.57 34.12
N PRO A 476 -2.86 32.09 35.00
CA PRO A 476 -2.14 33.35 34.74
C PRO A 476 -1.24 33.30 33.50
N PHE A 477 -0.65 32.14 33.19
CA PHE A 477 0.15 31.96 31.97
C PHE A 477 -0.74 32.02 30.73
N ILE A 478 -1.90 31.35 30.78
CA ILE A 478 -2.90 31.34 29.70
C ILE A 478 -3.38 32.77 29.41
N GLU A 479 -3.72 33.55 30.44
CA GLU A 479 -4.10 34.97 30.29
C GLU A 479 -2.96 35.80 29.68
N ARG A 480 -1.72 35.58 30.12
CA ARG A 480 -0.54 36.31 29.62
C ARG A 480 -0.26 36.08 28.14
N ILE A 481 -0.60 34.90 27.61
CA ILE A 481 -0.49 34.61 26.16
C ILE A 481 -1.75 34.99 25.38
N GLY A 482 -2.64 35.81 25.97
CA GLY A 482 -3.88 36.27 25.33
C GLY A 482 -4.99 35.22 25.29
N GLY A 483 -4.93 34.23 26.17
CA GLY A 483 -5.89 33.13 26.23
C GLY A 483 -6.85 33.17 27.41
N ARG A 484 -7.74 32.18 27.47
CA ARG A 484 -8.64 31.93 28.62
C ARG A 484 -8.78 30.45 28.92
N LEU A 485 -9.01 30.13 30.20
CA LEU A 485 -9.38 28.80 30.67
C LEU A 485 -10.90 28.73 30.92
N ILE A 486 -11.56 27.74 30.32
CA ILE A 486 -12.99 27.47 30.50
C ILE A 486 -13.12 26.12 31.19
N ARG A 487 -13.78 26.09 32.35
CA ARG A 487 -14.04 24.87 33.11
C ARG A 487 -15.48 24.43 32.87
N ARG A 488 -15.70 23.14 32.62
CA ARG A 488 -17.03 22.54 32.44
C ARG A 488 -17.16 21.23 33.20
N GLU A 489 -18.38 20.71 33.31
CA GLU A 489 -18.60 19.35 33.82
C GLU A 489 -18.20 18.32 32.75
N ASN A 490 -17.62 17.17 33.14
CA ASN A 490 -17.09 16.19 32.19
C ASN A 490 -18.17 15.69 31.22
N GLY A 491 -18.00 16.04 29.94
CA GLY A 491 -18.95 15.72 28.87
C GLY A 491 -18.27 15.05 27.68
N TYR A 492 -17.02 14.63 27.83
CA TYR A 492 -16.19 14.02 26.81
C TYR A 492 -15.69 15.01 25.74
N LEU A 493 -14.77 14.53 24.90
CA LEU A 493 -13.97 15.35 24.00
C LEU A 493 -14.79 16.20 23.03
N GLY A 494 -15.89 15.66 22.49
CA GLY A 494 -16.79 16.41 21.61
C GLY A 494 -17.42 17.63 22.29
N ALA A 495 -17.88 17.47 23.54
CA ALA A 495 -18.49 18.57 24.30
C ALA A 495 -17.47 19.64 24.68
N ALA A 496 -16.23 19.24 24.96
CA ALA A 496 -15.12 20.17 25.19
C ALA A 496 -14.82 21.01 23.94
N ARG A 497 -14.74 20.38 22.75
CA ARG A 497 -14.53 21.10 21.48
C ARG A 497 -15.70 22.02 21.12
N ASN A 498 -16.95 21.60 21.36
CA ASN A 498 -18.13 22.46 21.18
C ASN A 498 -18.13 23.66 22.15
N THR A 499 -17.65 23.48 23.37
CA THR A 499 -17.49 24.57 24.34
C THR A 499 -16.51 25.62 23.84
N ALA A 500 -15.39 25.21 23.23
CA ALA A 500 -14.44 26.14 22.60
C ALA A 500 -15.08 26.89 21.41
N LEU A 501 -15.82 26.20 20.55
CA LEU A 501 -16.54 26.80 19.41
C LEU A 501 -17.59 27.83 19.85
N ALA A 502 -18.32 27.56 20.94
CA ALA A 502 -19.32 28.45 21.49
C ALA A 502 -18.69 29.71 22.12
N ALA A 503 -17.45 29.60 22.58
CA ALA A 503 -16.76 30.68 23.27
C ALA A 503 -16.09 31.69 22.33
N THR A 504 -15.99 31.44 21.02
CA THR A 504 -15.23 32.31 20.09
C THR A 504 -16.08 32.83 18.92
N ASP A 505 -15.77 34.05 18.49
CA ASP A 505 -16.27 34.68 17.28
C ASP A 505 -15.27 34.64 16.11
N ALA A 506 -14.11 34.01 16.32
CA ALA A 506 -13.07 33.92 15.29
C ALA A 506 -13.61 33.24 14.02
N PRO A 507 -13.25 33.73 12.81
CA PRO A 507 -13.65 33.08 11.56
C PRO A 507 -13.09 31.67 11.40
N TYR A 508 -11.96 31.37 12.05
CA TYR A 508 -11.37 30.04 12.08
C TYR A 508 -11.10 29.56 13.50
N ILE A 509 -11.19 28.25 13.69
CA ILE A 509 -10.77 27.53 14.90
C ILE A 509 -9.78 26.43 14.51
N CYS A 510 -8.68 26.33 15.25
CA CYS A 510 -7.69 25.26 15.13
C CYS A 510 -7.68 24.46 16.43
N PHE A 511 -7.94 23.16 16.36
CA PHE A 511 -7.91 22.28 17.53
C PHE A 511 -6.51 21.70 17.74
N LEU A 512 -6.14 21.45 19.00
CA LEU A 512 -4.95 20.71 19.39
C LEU A 512 -5.30 19.86 20.63
N ASP A 513 -4.92 18.59 20.61
CA ASP A 513 -5.06 17.73 21.79
C ASP A 513 -3.95 18.05 22.82
N ASP A 514 -4.24 17.98 24.12
CA ASP A 514 -3.31 18.40 25.18
C ASP A 514 -2.05 17.52 25.29
N ASP A 515 -2.02 16.38 24.61
CA ASP A 515 -0.88 15.47 24.47
C ASP A 515 -0.07 15.67 23.19
N ASP A 516 -0.50 16.52 22.27
CA ASP A 516 0.25 16.84 21.06
C ASP A 516 1.14 18.09 21.24
N TYR A 517 2.00 18.35 20.25
CA TYR A 517 2.84 19.55 20.20
C TYR A 517 2.78 20.24 18.84
N ALA A 518 2.23 21.44 18.77
CA ALA A 518 2.17 22.21 17.51
C ALA A 518 3.52 22.84 17.17
N LEU A 519 3.97 22.70 15.92
CA LEU A 519 5.16 23.42 15.46
C LEU A 519 4.87 24.92 15.29
N PRO A 520 5.86 25.82 15.44
CA PRO A 520 5.67 27.28 15.40
C PRO A 520 4.91 27.82 14.18
N GLU A 521 5.03 27.16 13.04
CA GLU A 521 4.47 27.56 11.75
C GLU A 521 3.08 26.95 11.46
N LEU A 522 2.52 26.14 12.37
CA LEU A 522 1.28 25.39 12.13
C LEU A 522 0.13 26.32 11.70
N VAL A 523 -0.28 27.26 12.55
CA VAL A 523 -1.45 28.10 12.25
C VAL A 523 -1.21 28.97 11.01
N GLN A 524 -0.01 29.55 10.88
CA GLN A 524 0.31 30.40 9.73
C GLN A 524 0.24 29.62 8.41
N THR A 525 0.74 28.38 8.39
CA THR A 525 0.73 27.54 7.19
C THR A 525 -0.70 27.12 6.83
N LEU A 526 -1.50 26.69 7.82
CA LEU A 526 -2.89 26.28 7.59
C LEU A 526 -3.75 27.45 7.10
N VAL A 527 -3.58 28.66 7.67
CA VAL A 527 -4.29 29.86 7.21
C VAL A 527 -3.87 30.24 5.79
N THR A 528 -2.57 30.16 5.47
CA THR A 528 -2.07 30.43 4.11
C THR A 528 -2.75 29.51 3.10
N ALA A 529 -2.79 28.21 3.39
CA ALA A 529 -3.46 27.23 2.55
C ALA A 529 -4.98 27.48 2.45
N ALA A 530 -5.65 27.80 3.56
CA ALA A 530 -7.09 28.10 3.57
C ALA A 530 -7.43 29.32 2.71
N LEU A 531 -6.64 30.40 2.80
CA LEU A 531 -6.86 31.62 2.02
C LEU A 531 -6.54 31.41 0.53
N ALA A 532 -5.48 30.67 0.21
CA ALA A 532 -5.09 30.40 -1.17
C ALA A 532 -6.09 29.49 -1.91
N THR A 533 -6.70 28.55 -1.18
CA THR A 533 -7.61 27.55 -1.76
C THR A 533 -9.08 27.88 -1.57
N GLY A 534 -9.43 28.74 -0.60
CA GLY A 534 -10.81 28.95 -0.15
C GLY A 534 -11.38 27.80 0.66
N ALA A 535 -10.55 26.85 1.13
CA ALA A 535 -11.02 25.67 1.85
C ALA A 535 -11.60 25.99 3.24
N GLU A 536 -12.69 25.31 3.59
CA GLU A 536 -13.31 25.38 4.90
C GLU A 536 -12.58 24.55 5.96
N VAL A 537 -11.89 23.49 5.53
CA VAL A 537 -11.14 22.59 6.41
C VAL A 537 -9.74 22.44 5.85
N VAL A 538 -8.72 22.66 6.69
CA VAL A 538 -7.33 22.42 6.34
C VAL A 538 -6.70 21.55 7.41
N ASN A 539 -6.28 20.34 7.01
CA ASN A 539 -5.53 19.40 7.83
C ASN A 539 -4.05 19.39 7.42
N CYS A 540 -3.20 18.68 8.15
CA CYS A 540 -1.79 18.55 7.83
C CYS A 540 -1.25 17.17 8.23
N LEU A 541 -0.02 16.88 7.82
CA LEU A 541 0.67 15.67 8.23
C LEU A 541 1.15 15.79 9.69
N ASN A 542 1.56 14.66 10.25
CA ASN A 542 2.16 14.59 11.59
C ASN A 542 3.40 13.70 11.62
N VAL A 543 4.16 13.88 12.69
CA VAL A 543 5.29 13.03 13.07
C VAL A 543 4.98 12.41 14.42
N PHE A 544 5.23 11.12 14.56
CA PHE A 544 5.04 10.45 15.84
C PHE A 544 6.09 10.89 16.86
N MET A 545 5.61 11.13 18.08
CA MET A 545 6.40 11.50 19.24
C MET A 545 6.16 10.46 20.33
N PRO A 546 7.03 9.44 20.44
CA PRO A 546 6.95 8.45 21.50
C PRO A 546 7.04 9.12 22.88
N GLU A 547 6.14 8.75 23.80
CA GLU A 547 6.10 9.33 25.15
C GLU A 547 7.46 9.28 25.87
N ALA A 548 8.19 8.17 25.72
CA ALA A 548 9.51 7.97 26.32
C ALA A 548 10.57 8.99 25.86
N ASN A 549 10.42 9.52 24.64
CA ASN A 549 11.38 10.42 24.01
C ASN A 549 10.80 11.83 23.77
N ARG A 550 9.66 12.16 24.39
CA ARG A 550 8.93 13.42 24.15
C ARG A 550 9.82 14.66 24.19
N ALA A 551 10.57 14.84 25.27
CA ALA A 551 11.42 16.01 25.46
C ALA A 551 12.50 16.15 24.36
N GLU A 552 13.08 15.03 23.93
CA GLU A 552 14.06 14.99 22.84
C GLU A 552 13.40 15.30 21.50
N THR A 553 12.26 14.69 21.18
CA THR A 553 11.54 14.92 19.92
C THR A 553 11.05 16.38 19.80
N VAL A 554 10.56 16.97 20.89
CA VAL A 554 10.19 18.40 20.94
C VAL A 554 11.41 19.29 20.73
N ALA A 555 12.55 18.98 21.36
CA ALA A 555 13.79 19.75 21.20
C ALA A 555 14.35 19.68 19.77
N GLN A 556 14.18 18.54 19.09
CA GLN A 556 14.57 18.35 17.69
C GLN A 556 13.58 18.98 16.69
N GLY A 557 12.39 19.40 17.15
CA GLY A 557 11.46 20.24 16.40
C GLY A 557 10.82 19.59 15.17
N GLY A 558 10.47 18.29 15.22
CA GLY A 558 9.79 17.61 14.10
C GLY A 558 10.53 17.77 12.77
N GLY A 559 11.87 17.76 12.81
CA GLY A 559 12.73 18.33 11.78
C GLY A 559 12.48 17.83 10.35
N ARG A 560 13.08 18.50 9.36
CA ARG A 560 12.93 18.22 7.90
C ARG A 560 13.14 16.76 7.45
N HIS A 561 13.75 15.93 8.30
CA HIS A 561 14.06 14.51 8.08
C HIS A 561 13.16 13.54 8.87
N ALA A 562 12.19 14.04 9.63
CA ALA A 562 11.25 13.21 10.34
C ALA A 562 10.37 12.44 9.36
N LYS A 563 10.20 11.15 9.63
CA LYS A 563 9.36 10.29 8.80
C LYS A 563 7.91 10.46 9.26
N VAL A 564 7.01 10.62 8.30
CA VAL A 564 5.58 10.67 8.58
C VAL A 564 5.00 9.27 8.58
N CYS A 565 4.08 8.99 9.49
CA CYS A 565 3.49 7.67 9.65
C CYS A 565 2.08 7.60 9.03
N TYR A 566 1.38 8.74 9.04
CA TYR A 566 0.04 8.91 8.50
C TYR A 566 0.05 9.95 7.38
N VAL A 567 -0.48 9.59 6.21
CA VAL A 567 -0.48 10.42 5.00
C VAL A 567 -1.92 10.54 4.48
N PRO A 568 -2.76 11.39 5.09
CA PRO A 568 -4.10 11.67 4.58
C PRO A 568 -4.04 12.33 3.19
N ILE A 569 -5.11 12.13 2.42
CA ILE A 569 -5.26 12.64 1.05
C ILE A 569 -6.53 13.48 0.87
N GLY A 570 -7.30 13.66 1.95
CA GLY A 570 -8.46 14.56 2.02
C GLY A 570 -9.71 14.08 1.30
N GLY A 571 -9.74 12.82 0.86
CA GLY A 571 -10.81 12.22 0.07
C GLY A 571 -10.34 10.95 -0.63
N PRO A 572 -11.11 10.38 -1.56
CA PRO A 572 -12.47 10.77 -1.93
C PRO A 572 -13.47 10.30 -0.86
N GLN A 573 -14.71 10.79 -0.92
CA GLN A 573 -15.76 10.41 0.03
C GLN A 573 -16.03 8.89 0.05
N SER A 574 -15.90 8.21 -1.09
CA SER A 574 -16.09 6.76 -1.23
C SER A 574 -15.11 5.95 -0.37
N VAL A 575 -13.86 6.43 -0.24
CA VAL A 575 -12.83 5.83 0.63
C VAL A 575 -13.00 6.30 2.07
N ALA A 576 -13.33 7.58 2.26
CA ALA A 576 -13.49 8.18 3.57
C ALA A 576 -14.65 7.59 4.39
N ALA A 577 -15.55 6.80 3.79
CA ALA A 577 -16.57 6.04 4.54
C ALA A 577 -16.01 4.75 5.17
N MET A 578 -14.86 4.27 4.70
CA MET A 578 -14.29 2.97 5.05
C MET A 578 -12.99 3.11 5.84
N GLU A 579 -12.16 4.09 5.49
CA GLU A 579 -10.90 4.39 6.17
C GLU A 579 -10.69 5.90 6.36
N ASN A 580 -9.99 6.28 7.42
CA ASN A 580 -9.71 7.69 7.66
C ASN A 580 -8.60 8.19 6.73
N CYS A 581 -8.98 8.70 5.56
CA CYS A 581 -8.10 9.41 4.64
C CYS A 581 -8.17 10.95 4.77
N LEU A 582 -8.93 11.47 5.75
CA LEU A 582 -9.31 12.88 5.86
C LEU A 582 -8.38 13.71 6.75
N GLY A 583 -7.62 13.06 7.64
CA GLY A 583 -6.70 13.73 8.56
C GLY A 583 -7.01 13.41 10.02
N ALA A 584 -6.40 14.18 10.91
CA ALA A 584 -6.52 14.01 12.35
C ALA A 584 -7.14 15.24 13.04
N ALA A 585 -7.36 15.15 14.35
CA ALA A 585 -7.98 16.19 15.16
C ALA A 585 -7.38 17.59 15.00
N THR A 586 -6.06 17.67 14.80
CA THR A 586 -5.34 18.93 14.59
C THR A 586 -5.65 19.48 13.18
N ALA A 587 -6.69 20.31 13.09
CA ALA A 587 -7.16 20.91 11.85
C ALA A 587 -7.62 22.36 12.07
N LEU A 588 -7.42 23.20 11.06
CA LEU A 588 -8.02 24.53 10.95
C LEU A 588 -9.38 24.40 10.26
N ILE A 589 -10.44 24.90 10.90
CA ILE A 589 -11.82 24.79 10.42
C ILE A 589 -12.48 26.16 10.44
N ARG A 590 -13.18 26.54 9.37
CA ARG A 590 -14.01 27.74 9.33
C ARG A 590 -15.18 27.57 10.30
N THR A 591 -15.36 28.52 11.23
CA THR A 591 -16.30 28.34 12.35
C THR A 591 -17.76 28.33 11.91
N ASP A 592 -18.10 29.00 10.81
CA ASP A 592 -19.42 28.94 10.18
C ASP A 592 -19.73 27.54 9.60
N ALA A 593 -18.76 26.90 8.93
CA ALA A 593 -18.88 25.56 8.39
C ALA A 593 -19.06 24.52 9.51
N LEU A 594 -18.27 24.67 10.59
CA LEU A 594 -18.40 23.81 11.78
C LEU A 594 -19.77 23.97 12.45
N ARG A 595 -20.29 25.21 12.55
CA ARG A 595 -21.64 25.48 13.08
C ARG A 595 -22.74 24.96 12.15
N ALA A 596 -22.56 25.04 10.84
CA ALA A 596 -23.52 24.57 9.85
C ALA A 596 -23.80 23.06 9.95
N VAL A 597 -22.78 22.27 10.31
CA VAL A 597 -22.94 20.83 10.56
C VAL A 597 -23.30 20.47 12.01
N GLY A 598 -23.48 21.47 12.88
CA GLY A 598 -23.86 21.29 14.28
C GLY A 598 -22.72 20.98 15.25
N GLY A 599 -21.46 21.22 14.88
CA GLY A 599 -20.28 20.94 15.73
C GLY A 599 -19.92 19.46 15.83
N TYR A 600 -19.22 19.08 16.90
CA TYR A 600 -18.88 17.69 17.21
C TYR A 600 -20.06 16.97 17.86
N THR A 601 -20.23 15.66 17.61
CA THR A 601 -21.16 14.87 18.44
C THR A 601 -20.54 14.61 19.82
N GLU A 602 -21.39 14.61 20.85
CA GLU A 602 -20.99 14.50 22.26
C GLU A 602 -21.15 13.07 22.82
N LEU A 603 -21.01 12.06 21.94
CA LEU A 603 -21.16 10.65 22.31
C LEU A 603 -20.01 10.19 23.22
N ARG A 604 -20.35 9.56 24.35
CA ARG A 604 -19.38 9.05 25.33
C ARG A 604 -18.98 7.61 25.04
N GLY A 605 -17.71 7.28 25.27
CA GLY A 605 -17.20 5.90 25.17
C GLY A 605 -16.98 5.40 23.73
N VAL A 606 -16.88 6.33 22.77
CA VAL A 606 -16.55 6.08 21.36
C VAL A 606 -15.51 7.10 20.91
N GLY A 607 -14.51 6.68 20.13
CA GLY A 607 -13.55 7.56 19.46
C GLY A 607 -14.01 7.97 18.06
N HIS A 608 -13.05 8.43 17.23
CA HIS A 608 -13.25 8.90 15.84
C HIS A 608 -14.15 10.14 15.72
N GLU A 609 -14.18 11.00 16.73
CA GLU A 609 -15.02 12.20 16.69
C GLU A 609 -14.58 13.26 15.68
N ASP A 610 -13.28 13.35 15.41
CA ASP A 610 -12.66 14.15 14.37
C ASP A 610 -12.94 13.57 12.98
N TYR A 611 -12.70 12.27 12.79
CA TYR A 611 -12.98 11.58 11.53
C TYR A 611 -14.47 11.66 11.15
N GLU A 612 -15.37 11.42 12.10
CA GLU A 612 -16.81 11.57 11.89
C GLU A 612 -17.23 13.00 11.56
N LEU A 613 -16.62 14.01 12.19
CA LEU A 613 -16.86 15.41 11.85
C LEU A 613 -16.41 15.73 10.42
N PHE A 614 -15.20 15.31 10.02
CA PHE A 614 -14.69 15.56 8.68
C PHE A 614 -15.55 14.89 7.61
N LEU A 615 -16.12 13.71 7.90
CA LEU A 615 -17.09 13.06 7.02
C LEU A 615 -18.35 13.91 6.81
N ARG A 616 -18.92 14.46 7.88
CA ARG A 616 -20.08 15.35 7.77
C ARG A 616 -19.78 16.64 7.02
N LEU A 617 -18.60 17.22 7.23
CA LEU A 617 -18.17 18.43 6.52
C LEU A 617 -18.02 18.14 5.01
N LEU A 618 -17.35 17.04 4.66
CA LEU A 618 -17.21 16.61 3.27
C LEU A 618 -18.58 16.36 2.61
N GLN A 619 -19.50 15.69 3.31
CA GLN A 619 -20.87 15.44 2.84
C GLN A 619 -21.74 16.69 2.72
N ALA A 620 -21.43 17.73 3.48
CA ALA A 620 -22.05 19.04 3.35
C ALA A 620 -21.49 19.85 2.15
N GLY A 621 -20.57 19.27 1.37
CA GLY A 621 -19.92 19.91 0.23
C GLY A 621 -18.80 20.88 0.61
N MET A 622 -18.33 20.82 1.86
CA MET A 622 -17.23 21.68 2.32
C MET A 622 -15.90 21.18 1.76
N ARG A 623 -15.02 22.10 1.37
CA ARG A 623 -13.72 21.74 0.81
C ARG A 623 -12.73 21.46 1.94
N LEU A 624 -12.12 20.27 1.88
CA LEU A 624 -11.07 19.83 2.78
C LEU A 624 -9.74 19.73 2.03
N GLU A 625 -8.70 20.37 2.56
CA GLU A 625 -7.35 20.38 2.01
C GLU A 625 -6.37 19.72 2.98
N ILE A 626 -5.37 19.02 2.43
CA ILE A 626 -4.24 18.48 3.21
C ILE A 626 -2.99 19.30 2.88
N VAL A 627 -2.44 19.96 3.89
CA VAL A 627 -1.12 20.58 3.80
C VAL A 627 -0.05 19.47 3.89
N PRO A 628 0.83 19.33 2.88
CA PRO A 628 1.86 18.28 2.83
C PRO A 628 3.07 18.58 3.72
N ARG A 629 2.84 19.11 4.92
CA ARG A 629 3.90 19.39 5.90
C ARG A 629 3.53 18.77 7.25
N PRO A 630 4.48 18.12 7.93
CA PRO A 630 4.27 17.66 9.29
C PRO A 630 4.32 18.85 10.24
N LEU A 631 3.17 19.42 10.57
CA LEU A 631 3.11 20.68 11.34
C LEU A 631 2.88 20.47 12.85
N TYR A 632 2.73 19.23 13.30
CA TYR A 632 2.62 18.91 14.71
C TYR A 632 3.19 17.51 15.02
N LEU A 633 3.54 17.33 16.29
CA LEU A 633 4.02 16.07 16.84
C LEU A 633 2.87 15.36 17.54
N TYR A 634 2.57 14.15 17.09
CA TYR A 634 1.48 13.33 17.59
C TYR A 634 1.99 12.32 18.64
N GLU A 635 1.49 12.39 19.88
CA GLU A 635 1.99 11.52 20.95
C GLU A 635 1.58 10.05 20.77
N VAL A 636 2.54 9.13 20.88
CA VAL A 636 2.32 7.68 20.77
C VAL A 636 2.97 6.90 21.92
N GLY A 637 2.56 5.65 22.12
CA GLY A 637 3.16 4.73 23.10
C GLY A 637 2.33 4.45 24.36
N ARG A 638 1.13 5.04 24.48
CA ARG A 638 0.18 4.77 25.56
C ARG A 638 -1.18 4.31 25.02
N PRO A 639 -2.02 3.66 25.83
CA PRO A 639 -3.39 3.36 25.44
C PRO A 639 -4.16 4.65 25.12
N SER A 640 -4.46 4.88 23.85
CA SER A 640 -5.23 6.01 23.36
C SER A 640 -6.74 5.79 23.56
N MET A 641 -7.55 6.80 23.25
CA MET A 641 -9.01 6.63 23.20
C MET A 641 -9.40 5.51 22.23
N LEU A 642 -8.70 5.38 21.10
CA LEU A 642 -8.92 4.33 20.11
C LEU A 642 -8.60 2.94 20.65
N SER A 643 -7.60 2.80 21.51
CA SER A 643 -7.26 1.49 22.10
C SER A 643 -8.18 1.11 23.27
N ARG A 644 -8.98 2.04 23.80
CA ARG A 644 -9.87 1.84 24.96
C ARG A 644 -11.35 1.77 24.59
N THR A 645 -11.70 2.12 23.36
CA THR A 645 -13.08 2.13 22.86
C THR A 645 -13.28 1.02 21.85
N SER A 646 -14.54 0.60 21.64
CA SER A 646 -14.84 -0.46 20.68
C SER A 646 -14.62 0.05 19.26
N MET A 647 -13.66 -0.53 18.54
CA MET A 647 -13.43 -0.21 17.12
C MET A 647 -14.71 -0.34 16.28
N VAL A 648 -15.55 -1.34 16.58
CA VAL A 648 -16.86 -1.51 15.92
C VAL A 648 -17.76 -0.29 16.17
N ARG A 649 -17.83 0.22 17.40
CA ARG A 649 -18.64 1.40 17.71
C ARG A 649 -18.05 2.69 17.11
N ASN A 650 -16.72 2.81 17.09
CA ASN A 650 -16.03 3.96 16.48
C ASN A 650 -16.31 4.05 14.98
N PHE A 651 -16.18 2.93 14.26
CA PHE A 651 -16.54 2.87 12.84
C PHE A 651 -18.04 2.96 12.61
N ARG A 652 -18.88 2.40 13.50
CA ARG A 652 -20.33 2.52 13.40
C ARG A 652 -20.77 3.98 13.46
N ARG A 653 -20.15 4.79 14.32
CA ARG A 653 -20.37 6.24 14.39
C ARG A 653 -20.05 6.93 13.05
N CYS A 654 -18.90 6.65 12.44
CA CYS A 654 -18.55 7.20 11.13
C CYS A 654 -19.53 6.73 10.05
N PHE A 655 -19.90 5.45 10.06
CA PHE A 655 -20.88 4.89 9.13
C PHE A 655 -22.27 5.52 9.26
N ASP A 656 -22.76 5.73 10.48
CA ASP A 656 -24.07 6.35 10.73
C ASP A 656 -24.08 7.85 10.40
N ALA A 657 -22.94 8.52 10.53
CA ALA A 657 -22.76 9.89 10.06
C ALA A 657 -22.71 9.97 8.54
N CYS A 658 -22.27 8.89 7.87
CA CYS A 658 -22.22 8.83 6.42
C CYS A 658 -23.60 8.79 5.80
N ARG A 659 -24.05 9.96 5.32
CA ARG A 659 -25.15 10.04 4.38
C ARG A 659 -24.55 10.10 3.00
N LEU A 660 -24.68 9.03 2.22
CA LEU A 660 -24.40 9.06 0.79
C LEU A 660 -25.51 9.89 0.14
N PRO A 661 -25.28 11.16 -0.23
CA PRO A 661 -26.26 11.93 -0.98
C PRO A 661 -26.27 11.38 -2.41
N ALA A 662 -27.11 11.92 -3.28
CA ALA A 662 -27.10 11.62 -4.72
C ALA A 662 -25.82 12.11 -5.45
N ASP A 663 -24.66 12.11 -4.78
CA ASP A 663 -23.36 12.21 -5.45
C ASP A 663 -23.18 10.95 -6.31
N GLY A 664 -23.35 11.16 -7.62
CA GLY A 664 -23.25 10.11 -8.61
C GLY A 664 -21.89 9.42 -8.58
N ALA A 665 -20.81 10.15 -8.32
CA ALA A 665 -19.46 9.60 -8.36
C ALA A 665 -19.21 8.68 -7.16
N ALA A 666 -19.46 9.15 -5.93
CA ALA A 666 -19.24 8.33 -4.73
C ALA A 666 -20.15 7.08 -4.69
N SER A 667 -21.42 7.22 -5.11
CA SER A 667 -22.37 6.10 -5.18
C SER A 667 -21.95 5.08 -6.24
N HIS A 668 -21.49 5.55 -7.40
CA HIS A 668 -20.99 4.69 -8.47
C HIS A 668 -19.70 3.96 -8.06
N ASP A 669 -18.79 4.63 -7.37
CA ASP A 669 -17.55 4.05 -6.89
C ASP A 669 -17.79 2.96 -5.83
N LEU A 670 -18.71 3.18 -4.89
CA LEU A 670 -19.10 2.16 -3.91
C LEU A 670 -19.81 0.97 -4.57
N LEU A 671 -20.69 1.22 -5.55
CA LEU A 671 -21.30 0.15 -6.34
C LEU A 671 -20.25 -0.63 -7.12
N SER A 672 -19.32 0.08 -7.78
CA SER A 672 -18.22 -0.52 -8.52
C SER A 672 -17.34 -1.33 -7.58
N LEU A 673 -17.02 -0.85 -6.38
CA LEU A 673 -16.22 -1.59 -5.42
C LEU A 673 -16.94 -2.85 -4.93
N ALA A 674 -18.24 -2.77 -4.67
CA ALA A 674 -19.04 -3.91 -4.25
C ALA A 674 -19.16 -4.97 -5.36
N LEU A 675 -19.46 -4.54 -6.59
CA LEU A 675 -19.51 -5.40 -7.77
C LEU A 675 -18.13 -5.96 -8.10
N GLY A 676 -17.09 -5.15 -8.02
CA GLY A 676 -15.71 -5.58 -8.27
C GLY A 676 -15.22 -6.58 -7.23
N LYS A 677 -15.49 -6.38 -5.93
CA LYS A 677 -15.21 -7.40 -4.90
C LYS A 677 -15.95 -8.70 -5.21
N LYS A 678 -17.22 -8.63 -5.62
CA LYS A 678 -17.99 -9.81 -6.02
C LYS A 678 -17.42 -10.49 -7.27
N VAL A 679 -17.11 -9.73 -8.32
CA VAL A 679 -16.55 -10.23 -9.57
C VAL A 679 -15.15 -10.78 -9.36
N ALA A 680 -14.32 -10.18 -8.52
CA ALA A 680 -13.00 -10.72 -8.17
C ALA A 680 -13.14 -12.06 -7.44
N ILE A 681 -14.05 -12.13 -6.46
CA ILE A 681 -14.39 -13.39 -5.77
C ILE A 681 -14.96 -14.41 -6.77
N ASP A 682 -15.86 -14.01 -7.68
CA ASP A 682 -16.51 -14.89 -8.64
C ASP A 682 -15.57 -15.31 -9.78
N ALA A 683 -14.64 -14.46 -10.22
CA ALA A 683 -13.62 -14.77 -11.22
C ALA A 683 -12.60 -15.75 -10.65
N HIS A 684 -12.18 -15.53 -9.40
CA HIS A 684 -11.44 -16.53 -8.64
C HIS A 684 -12.28 -17.80 -8.58
N ASN A 685 -13.51 -17.73 -8.07
CA ASN A 685 -14.40 -18.88 -7.92
C ASN A 685 -14.76 -19.58 -9.24
N ARG A 686 -14.73 -18.93 -10.41
CA ARG A 686 -15.07 -19.50 -11.72
C ARG A 686 -13.95 -20.40 -12.22
N LEU A 687 -12.69 -19.99 -12.05
CA LEU A 687 -11.52 -20.84 -12.28
C LEU A 687 -11.52 -22.03 -11.32
N TRP A 688 -11.84 -21.77 -10.04
CA TRP A 688 -12.02 -22.80 -9.02
C TRP A 688 -13.19 -23.76 -9.32
N TRP A 689 -14.32 -23.25 -9.81
CA TRP A 689 -15.53 -24.02 -10.09
C TRP A 689 -15.37 -24.90 -11.33
N GLN A 690 -14.81 -24.37 -12.42
CA GLN A 690 -14.46 -25.16 -13.60
C GLN A 690 -13.47 -26.28 -13.27
N TYR A 691 -12.56 -26.04 -12.31
CA TYR A 691 -11.63 -27.05 -11.83
C TYR A 691 -12.26 -28.06 -10.85
N SER A 692 -13.31 -27.66 -10.12
CA SER A 692 -14.09 -28.51 -9.20
C SER A 692 -15.03 -29.52 -9.90
N LEU A 693 -15.33 -29.30 -11.18
CA LEU A 693 -16.12 -30.21 -12.02
C LEU A 693 -15.30 -31.41 -12.54
N LEU A 694 -14.01 -31.49 -12.23
CA LEU A 694 -13.16 -32.63 -12.59
C LEU A 694 -13.36 -33.81 -11.63
N PRO A 695 -13.25 -35.08 -12.10
CA PRO A 695 -13.56 -36.28 -11.31
C PRO A 695 -12.74 -36.47 -10.02
N THR A 696 -11.61 -35.77 -9.86
CA THR A 696 -10.66 -35.88 -8.75
C THR A 696 -10.87 -34.85 -7.64
N ALA A 697 -11.97 -34.09 -7.63
CA ALA A 697 -12.29 -33.03 -6.66
C ALA A 697 -12.16 -33.44 -5.17
N ALA A 698 -12.31 -34.73 -4.85
CA ALA A 698 -12.19 -35.27 -3.49
C ALA A 698 -10.78 -35.18 -2.89
N LEU A 699 -9.72 -35.45 -3.68
CA LEU A 699 -8.33 -35.36 -3.21
C LEU A 699 -7.94 -33.91 -2.88
N ARG A 700 -8.60 -32.97 -3.55
CA ARG A 700 -8.35 -31.52 -3.52
C ARG A 700 -9.04 -30.84 -2.32
N HIS A 701 -10.30 -31.19 -2.03
CA HIS A 701 -10.96 -30.79 -0.77
C HIS A 701 -10.18 -31.29 0.47
N GLN A 702 -9.55 -32.47 0.36
CA GLN A 702 -8.68 -33.02 1.41
C GLN A 702 -7.36 -32.26 1.58
N THR A 703 -6.81 -31.65 0.52
CA THR A 703 -5.57 -30.88 0.60
C THR A 703 -5.80 -29.44 1.09
N MET A 704 -6.93 -28.83 0.73
CA MET A 704 -7.32 -27.51 1.25
C MET A 704 -7.59 -27.51 2.76
N ALA A 705 -8.04 -28.64 3.31
CA ALA A 705 -8.23 -28.81 4.75
C ALA A 705 -6.91 -28.84 5.55
N GLN A 706 -5.74 -28.87 4.89
CA GLN A 706 -4.43 -29.05 5.53
C GLN A 706 -3.70 -27.73 5.85
N GLY A 707 -4.35 -26.57 5.68
CA GLY A 707 -3.83 -25.29 6.16
C GLY A 707 -2.49 -24.86 5.52
N LEU A 708 -2.31 -25.18 4.24
CA LEU A 708 -1.18 -24.73 3.42
C LEU A 708 -1.24 -23.21 3.22
N SER A 709 -0.07 -22.58 3.07
CA SER A 709 0.00 -21.17 2.64
C SER A 709 -0.63 -21.03 1.25
N ARG A 710 -1.09 -19.82 0.89
CA ARG A 710 -1.65 -19.55 -0.44
C ARG A 710 -0.68 -19.94 -1.56
N GLU A 711 0.61 -19.72 -1.35
CA GLU A 711 1.67 -19.99 -2.31
C GLU A 711 1.95 -21.48 -2.45
N ASP A 712 2.00 -22.22 -1.34
CA ASP A 712 2.14 -23.68 -1.35
C ASP A 712 0.91 -24.37 -1.97
N MET A 713 -0.27 -23.82 -1.70
CA MET A 713 -1.52 -24.28 -2.30
C MET A 713 -1.49 -24.09 -3.81
N LEU A 714 -1.13 -22.89 -4.29
CA LEU A 714 -0.98 -22.62 -5.72
C LEU A 714 0.11 -23.50 -6.35
N ALA A 715 1.27 -23.66 -5.70
CA ALA A 715 2.34 -24.53 -6.17
C ALA A 715 1.93 -26.00 -6.30
N LEU A 716 1.12 -26.49 -5.36
CA LEU A 716 0.57 -27.84 -5.42
C LEU A 716 -0.51 -27.98 -6.49
N LEU A 717 -1.37 -26.98 -6.64
CA LEU A 717 -2.40 -26.93 -7.67
C LEU A 717 -1.78 -26.90 -9.09
N ILE A 718 -0.65 -26.21 -9.28
CA ILE A 718 0.17 -26.25 -10.51
C ILE A 718 0.61 -27.69 -10.79
N LYS A 719 1.22 -28.36 -9.80
CA LYS A 719 1.74 -29.73 -9.96
C LYS A 719 0.64 -30.72 -10.29
N LEU A 720 -0.51 -30.62 -9.63
CA LEU A 720 -1.68 -31.45 -9.91
C LEU A 720 -2.24 -31.19 -11.31
N ALA A 721 -2.35 -29.93 -11.72
CA ALA A 721 -2.81 -29.56 -13.05
C ALA A 721 -1.89 -30.09 -14.16
N LEU A 722 -0.56 -30.04 -13.96
CA LEU A 722 0.43 -30.60 -14.89
C LEU A 722 0.35 -32.13 -14.96
N ALA A 723 0.21 -32.80 -13.81
CA ALA A 723 0.10 -34.26 -13.73
C ALA A 723 -1.17 -34.78 -14.44
N GLU A 724 -2.24 -33.98 -14.47
CA GLU A 724 -3.49 -34.29 -15.18
C GLU A 724 -3.44 -33.87 -16.67
N GLY A 725 -2.31 -33.37 -17.18
CA GLY A 725 -2.18 -32.88 -18.56
C GLY A 725 -2.91 -31.57 -18.84
N ASN A 726 -3.43 -30.90 -17.81
CA ASN A 726 -4.19 -29.65 -17.90
C ASN A 726 -3.26 -28.43 -17.84
N GLN A 727 -2.47 -28.26 -18.90
CA GLN A 727 -1.46 -27.21 -19.01
C GLN A 727 -2.03 -25.79 -18.86
N ARG A 728 -3.27 -25.54 -19.31
CA ARG A 728 -3.97 -24.25 -19.12
C ARG A 728 -4.03 -23.86 -17.64
N MET A 729 -4.46 -24.80 -16.82
CA MET A 729 -4.70 -24.56 -15.40
C MET A 729 -3.39 -24.49 -14.61
N ALA A 730 -2.39 -25.30 -14.99
CA ALA A 730 -1.05 -25.20 -14.43
C ALA A 730 -0.42 -23.83 -14.68
N LEU A 731 -0.59 -23.30 -15.89
CA LEU A 731 -0.11 -21.96 -16.23
C LEU A 731 -0.87 -20.88 -15.48
N ALA A 732 -2.19 -21.02 -15.31
CA ALA A 732 -2.99 -20.05 -14.57
C ALA A 732 -2.63 -20.00 -13.07
N PHE A 733 -2.47 -21.13 -12.41
CA PHE A 733 -1.99 -21.17 -11.02
C PHE A 733 -0.54 -20.71 -10.90
N ALA A 734 0.28 -20.95 -11.92
CA ALA A 734 1.65 -20.43 -11.96
C ALA A 734 1.68 -18.91 -12.15
N GLU A 735 0.73 -18.32 -12.88
CA GLU A 735 0.55 -16.87 -12.97
C GLU A 735 0.03 -16.28 -11.66
N ASP A 736 -0.94 -16.90 -11.00
CA ASP A 736 -1.39 -16.48 -9.67
C ASP A 736 -0.28 -16.59 -8.63
N LEU A 737 0.51 -17.67 -8.66
CA LEU A 737 1.70 -17.84 -7.80
C LEU A 737 2.75 -16.77 -8.12
N ARG A 738 2.97 -16.45 -9.40
CA ARG A 738 3.86 -15.35 -9.80
C ARG A 738 3.33 -13.99 -9.37
N SER A 739 2.01 -13.75 -9.41
CA SER A 739 1.41 -12.50 -8.93
C SER A 739 1.47 -12.37 -7.40
N ALA A 740 1.43 -13.50 -6.69
CA ALA A 740 1.55 -13.57 -5.24
C ALA A 740 3.01 -13.48 -4.75
N SER A 741 3.97 -13.90 -5.59
CA SER A 741 5.37 -14.09 -5.19
C SER A 741 6.41 -13.40 -6.09
N ALA A 742 6.06 -12.40 -6.91
CA ALA A 742 7.05 -11.70 -7.75
C ALA A 742 7.79 -10.57 -6.99
N PRO A 743 9.11 -10.69 -6.75
CA PRO A 743 10.02 -9.56 -6.89
C PRO A 743 10.35 -9.32 -8.38
N PRO A 744 10.77 -8.10 -8.75
CA PRO A 744 11.28 -7.82 -10.09
C PRO A 744 12.67 -8.45 -10.25
N ASP A 745 12.90 -9.04 -11.41
CA ASP A 745 14.16 -9.62 -11.86
C ASP A 745 14.58 -10.95 -11.20
N ALA A 746 14.16 -12.04 -11.83
CA ALA A 746 14.97 -13.24 -11.92
C ALA A 746 15.39 -13.44 -13.38
N SER A 747 16.60 -12.99 -13.72
CA SER A 747 17.37 -13.54 -14.83
C SER A 747 18.83 -13.71 -14.39
N SER A 748 19.16 -14.86 -13.82
CA SER A 748 20.48 -15.48 -14.02
C SER A 748 20.21 -16.77 -14.76
N GLY A 749 20.76 -16.88 -15.96
CA GLY A 749 20.63 -18.07 -16.79
C GLY A 749 21.15 -19.30 -16.06
N ASP A 750 20.31 -20.32 -16.02
CA ASP A 750 20.61 -21.57 -16.72
C ASP A 750 19.31 -22.03 -17.36
N GLU A 751 19.33 -22.10 -18.69
CA GLU A 751 18.37 -22.91 -19.43
C GLU A 751 18.61 -24.37 -19.06
N ASP A 752 17.82 -24.88 -18.13
CA ASP A 752 17.35 -26.25 -18.25
C ASP A 752 15.85 -26.22 -18.46
N LEU A 753 15.53 -26.28 -19.75
CA LEU A 753 14.36 -26.93 -20.34
C LEU A 753 13.50 -27.66 -19.30
N ILE A 754 12.19 -27.41 -19.34
CA ILE A 754 11.21 -28.46 -19.04
C ILE A 754 11.49 -29.58 -20.05
N ALA A 755 12.46 -30.44 -19.72
CA ALA A 755 12.62 -31.73 -20.35
C ALA A 755 11.43 -32.56 -19.88
N LEU A 756 10.45 -32.69 -20.78
CA LEU A 756 9.38 -33.70 -20.74
C LEU A 756 10.03 -35.10 -20.71
N HIS A 757 10.52 -35.50 -19.54
CA HIS A 757 10.95 -36.87 -19.27
C HIS A 757 10.25 -37.35 -18.01
N ALA A 758 9.33 -38.31 -18.21
CA ALA A 758 8.81 -39.11 -17.13
C ALA A 758 9.98 -39.88 -16.51
N ALA A 759 10.28 -39.63 -15.24
CA ALA A 759 11.22 -40.44 -14.47
C ALA A 759 10.84 -40.46 -12.98
N PRO A 760 11.09 -41.59 -12.29
CA PRO A 760 10.33 -42.03 -11.13
C PRO A 760 10.79 -41.38 -9.83
N ALA A 761 9.88 -41.38 -8.86
CA ALA A 761 10.03 -40.91 -7.50
C ALA A 761 11.43 -41.17 -6.91
N ALA A 762 12.08 -40.10 -6.46
CA ALA A 762 13.20 -40.18 -5.53
C ALA A 762 13.09 -39.01 -4.54
N VAL A 763 13.03 -39.36 -3.25
CA VAL A 763 13.10 -38.44 -2.12
C VAL A 763 14.58 -38.14 -1.82
N PRO A 764 15.02 -36.88 -1.78
CA PRO A 764 16.28 -36.53 -1.13
C PRO A 764 16.05 -35.90 0.23
N ALA A 765 16.71 -36.52 1.21
CA ALA A 765 16.84 -36.19 2.61
C ALA A 765 16.87 -34.69 2.97
N ALA A 766 16.02 -34.34 3.93
CA ALA A 766 16.07 -33.08 4.65
C ALA A 766 17.38 -32.95 5.46
N LYS A 767 18.10 -31.84 5.27
CA LYS A 767 18.99 -31.27 6.28
C LYS A 767 18.32 -30.03 6.88
N ALA A 768 18.16 -30.08 8.20
CA ALA A 768 18.03 -28.98 9.17
C ALA A 768 18.65 -27.64 8.71
N ARG A 769 18.15 -26.44 9.01
CA ARG A 769 17.29 -25.91 10.08
C ARG A 769 16.90 -24.48 9.65
N LEU A 770 15.67 -24.04 9.95
CA LEU A 770 15.35 -22.65 10.37
C LEU A 770 14.03 -22.73 11.13
N TYR A 771 14.17 -22.86 12.45
CA TYR A 771 13.08 -22.97 13.42
C TYR A 771 12.80 -21.55 13.94
N ASP A 772 11.64 -20.97 13.61
CA ASP A 772 11.15 -19.75 14.29
C ASP A 772 10.18 -20.19 15.41
N PRO A 773 10.55 -20.02 16.69
CA PRO A 773 9.73 -20.43 17.83
C PRO A 773 8.45 -19.60 18.04
N ARG A 774 8.16 -18.57 17.21
CA ARG A 774 6.92 -17.76 17.33
C ARG A 774 5.71 -18.30 16.55
N LEU A 775 5.86 -19.37 15.78
CA LEU A 775 4.75 -20.00 15.03
C LEU A 775 4.08 -21.17 15.77
N ALA A 776 4.47 -21.45 17.01
CA ALA A 776 3.90 -22.56 17.79
C ALA A 776 2.54 -22.23 18.45
N ASP A 777 2.23 -20.97 18.75
CA ASP A 777 1.05 -20.67 19.59
C ASP A 777 -0.29 -20.80 18.84
N VAL A 778 -0.36 -20.47 17.55
CA VAL A 778 -1.66 -20.40 16.85
C VAL A 778 -2.13 -21.76 16.29
N ARG A 779 -1.20 -22.62 15.85
CA ARG A 779 -1.56 -23.97 15.38
C ARG A 779 -1.87 -24.93 16.53
N LEU A 780 -1.26 -24.73 17.69
CA LEU A 780 -1.54 -25.56 18.84
C LEU A 780 -2.88 -25.18 19.49
N GLU A 781 -3.22 -23.89 19.61
CA GLU A 781 -4.54 -23.48 20.13
C GLU A 781 -5.72 -24.00 19.31
N ALA A 782 -5.57 -24.10 17.99
CA ALA A 782 -6.59 -24.66 17.09
C ALA A 782 -6.74 -26.20 17.22
N GLU A 783 -5.66 -26.92 17.53
CA GLU A 783 -5.70 -28.37 17.76
C GLU A 783 -6.05 -28.76 19.22
N LEU A 784 -5.88 -27.84 20.17
CA LEU A 784 -6.17 -28.03 21.61
C LEU A 784 -7.66 -27.96 21.98
N GLY A 785 -8.55 -27.80 21.00
CA GLY A 785 -9.99 -27.96 21.18
C GLY A 785 -10.43 -29.43 21.37
N ARG A 786 -9.52 -30.42 21.24
CA ARG A 786 -9.79 -31.84 21.50
C ARG A 786 -8.64 -32.46 22.31
N GLY A 787 -8.71 -32.35 23.64
CA GLY A 787 -7.63 -32.71 24.57
C GLY A 787 -6.99 -34.10 24.39
N GLU A 788 -7.71 -35.09 23.82
CA GLU A 788 -7.18 -36.44 23.59
C GLU A 788 -6.11 -36.50 22.49
N ILE A 789 -6.33 -35.79 21.39
CA ILE A 789 -5.42 -35.80 20.22
C ILE A 789 -4.13 -35.04 20.55
N ALA A 790 -4.24 -33.97 21.34
CA ALA A 790 -3.10 -33.17 21.75
C ALA A 790 -2.13 -33.96 22.65
N LEU A 791 -2.65 -34.76 23.57
CA LEU A 791 -1.83 -35.56 24.47
C LEU A 791 -1.12 -36.71 23.70
N ASP A 792 -1.81 -37.36 22.75
CA ASP A 792 -1.22 -38.38 21.87
C ASP A 792 -0.07 -37.82 21.01
N LYS A 793 -0.20 -36.57 20.53
CA LYS A 793 0.88 -35.88 19.79
C LYS A 793 2.06 -35.51 20.68
N LEU A 794 1.81 -35.06 21.91
CA LEU A 794 2.88 -34.78 22.88
C LEU A 794 3.65 -36.05 23.25
N ILE A 795 2.95 -37.18 23.39
CA ILE A 795 3.58 -38.49 23.63
C ILE A 795 4.45 -38.87 22.43
N ALA A 796 3.92 -38.78 21.22
CA ALA A 796 4.67 -39.11 20.00
C ALA A 796 5.91 -38.21 19.82
N LEU A 797 5.76 -36.90 20.09
CA LEU A 797 6.85 -35.93 20.02
C LEU A 797 7.92 -36.19 21.08
N ALA A 798 7.49 -36.45 22.32
CA ALA A 798 8.39 -36.85 23.38
C ALA A 798 9.14 -38.13 22.96
N GLN A 799 8.45 -39.19 22.53
CA GLN A 799 9.07 -40.46 22.13
C GLN A 799 10.07 -40.31 20.97
N ALA A 800 9.77 -39.51 19.96
CA ALA A 800 10.61 -39.34 18.78
C ALA A 800 11.88 -38.50 19.00
N ALA A 801 11.89 -37.59 19.99
CA ALA A 801 12.96 -36.61 20.15
C ALA A 801 13.99 -37.02 21.22
N ALA A 802 15.31 -36.95 20.95
CA ALA A 802 16.33 -37.21 21.97
C ALA A 802 16.37 -36.16 23.10
N SER A 803 15.91 -34.94 22.82
CA SER A 803 15.71 -33.83 23.77
C SER A 803 14.43 -33.09 23.41
N VAL A 804 13.65 -32.66 24.40
CA VAL A 804 12.43 -31.87 24.13
C VAL A 804 12.77 -30.42 23.78
N PRO A 805 12.03 -29.77 22.86
CA PRO A 805 12.24 -28.38 22.52
C PRO A 805 11.89 -27.46 23.72
N PRO A 806 12.44 -26.22 23.79
CA PRO A 806 12.25 -25.32 24.92
C PRO A 806 10.77 -25.06 25.25
N GLU A 807 9.95 -24.78 24.25
CA GLU A 807 8.53 -24.49 24.41
C GLU A 807 7.67 -25.71 24.79
N PHE A 808 8.24 -26.92 24.82
CA PHE A 808 7.49 -28.15 25.07
C PHE A 808 6.77 -28.16 26.42
N CYS A 809 7.43 -27.67 27.47
CA CYS A 809 6.88 -27.77 28.83
C CYS A 809 5.67 -26.85 29.03
N ALA A 810 5.78 -25.60 28.60
CA ALA A 810 4.70 -24.62 28.64
C ALA A 810 3.47 -25.11 27.87
N VAL A 811 3.72 -25.65 26.68
CA VAL A 811 2.70 -26.27 25.83
C VAL A 811 2.01 -27.43 26.54
N ALA A 812 2.78 -28.41 27.06
CA ALA A 812 2.22 -29.58 27.70
C ALA A 812 1.40 -29.23 28.97
N LEU A 813 1.84 -28.25 29.75
CA LEU A 813 1.11 -27.74 30.91
C LEU A 813 -0.22 -27.08 30.51
N ALA A 814 -0.24 -26.32 29.42
CA ALA A 814 -1.47 -25.71 28.89
C ALA A 814 -2.46 -26.78 28.39
N VAL A 815 -1.96 -27.87 27.79
CA VAL A 815 -2.78 -29.02 27.40
C VAL A 815 -3.42 -29.69 28.62
N LEU A 816 -2.61 -29.97 29.66
CA LEU A 816 -3.10 -30.64 30.87
C LEU A 816 -4.20 -29.85 31.58
N ARG A 817 -4.16 -28.51 31.58
CA ARG A 817 -5.23 -27.66 32.16
C ARG A 817 -6.59 -27.84 31.49
N ARG A 818 -6.62 -28.34 30.25
CA ARG A 818 -7.81 -28.44 29.40
C ARG A 818 -8.26 -29.89 29.17
N CYS A 819 -7.59 -30.86 29.80
CA CYS A 819 -7.91 -32.29 29.68
C CYS A 819 -9.05 -32.73 30.61
N GLU A 820 -9.87 -33.69 30.17
CA GLU A 820 -10.88 -34.32 31.04
C GLU A 820 -10.22 -35.38 31.96
N PRO A 821 -10.26 -35.21 33.28
CA PRO A 821 -9.41 -35.97 34.21
C PRO A 821 -9.69 -37.48 34.27
N GLN A 822 -10.93 -37.92 34.00
CA GLN A 822 -11.32 -39.32 34.12
C GLN A 822 -10.93 -40.20 32.92
N ARG A 823 -10.58 -39.59 31.77
CA ARG A 823 -10.32 -40.32 30.52
C ARG A 823 -8.84 -40.37 30.09
N GLN A 824 -7.97 -39.58 30.73
CA GLN A 824 -6.59 -39.36 30.24
C GLN A 824 -5.47 -39.93 31.12
N GLN A 825 -5.77 -40.68 32.19
CA GLN A 825 -4.75 -41.23 33.10
C GLN A 825 -3.68 -42.08 32.38
N ALA A 826 -4.10 -42.94 31.45
CA ALA A 826 -3.20 -43.79 30.67
C ALA A 826 -2.25 -42.97 29.77
N ARG A 827 -2.73 -41.86 29.21
CA ARG A 827 -1.95 -40.97 28.35
C ARG A 827 -1.03 -40.05 29.15
N CYS A 828 -1.46 -39.55 30.31
CA CYS A 828 -0.59 -38.82 31.23
C CYS A 828 0.57 -39.71 31.69
N ARG A 829 0.29 -40.99 32.00
CA ARG A 829 1.32 -41.98 32.31
C ARG A 829 2.27 -42.21 31.12
N ALA A 830 1.74 -42.35 29.91
CA ALA A 830 2.55 -42.54 28.72
C ALA A 830 3.46 -41.34 28.43
N LEU A 831 2.97 -40.11 28.65
CA LEU A 831 3.78 -38.90 28.49
C LEU A 831 4.85 -38.79 29.58
N SER A 832 4.51 -39.10 30.84
CA SER A 832 5.47 -39.15 31.94
C SER A 832 6.61 -40.14 31.65
N VAL A 833 6.27 -41.33 31.17
CA VAL A 833 7.25 -42.36 30.78
C VAL A 833 8.07 -41.92 29.57
N ALA A 834 7.45 -41.25 28.60
CA ALA A 834 8.17 -40.71 27.44
C ALA A 834 9.17 -39.62 27.85
N LEU A 835 8.88 -38.82 28.89
CA LEU A 835 9.79 -37.78 29.37
C LEU A 835 10.85 -38.30 30.35
N ALA A 836 10.62 -39.45 30.97
CA ALA A 836 11.57 -40.09 31.87
C ALA A 836 12.91 -40.36 31.15
N GLY A 837 13.99 -39.77 31.66
CA GLY A 837 15.33 -39.91 31.08
C GLY A 837 15.67 -38.95 29.92
N LYS A 838 14.74 -38.06 29.52
CA LYS A 838 15.05 -37.01 28.55
C LYS A 838 15.72 -35.81 29.20
N ARG A 839 16.69 -35.22 28.50
CA ARG A 839 17.41 -34.05 28.99
C ARG A 839 16.58 -32.80 28.74
N MET A 840 16.11 -32.17 29.82
CA MET A 840 15.39 -30.90 29.76
C MET A 840 16.38 -29.74 29.51
N PRO A 841 16.04 -28.75 28.66
CA PRO A 841 16.80 -27.52 28.55
C PRO A 841 16.92 -26.82 29.91
N ARG A 842 18.09 -26.25 30.24
CA ARG A 842 18.30 -25.58 31.53
C ARG A 842 17.34 -24.41 31.77
N SER A 843 16.95 -23.71 30.71
CA SER A 843 15.97 -22.61 30.77
C SER A 843 14.57 -23.05 31.20
N GLU A 844 14.25 -24.33 31.00
CA GLU A 844 12.92 -24.92 31.22
C GLU A 844 12.89 -25.86 32.42
N ALA A 845 13.95 -25.90 33.22
CA ALA A 845 14.07 -26.85 34.33
C ALA A 845 12.92 -26.70 35.36
N ALA A 846 12.46 -25.47 35.60
CA ALA A 846 11.34 -25.20 36.51
C ALA A 846 10.00 -25.68 35.93
N GLU A 847 9.71 -25.33 34.67
CA GLU A 847 8.49 -25.74 33.95
C GLU A 847 8.43 -27.28 33.79
N GLY A 848 9.56 -27.91 33.51
CA GLY A 848 9.69 -29.35 33.39
C GLY A 848 9.39 -30.09 34.70
N ARG A 849 9.82 -29.55 35.85
CA ARG A 849 9.48 -30.13 37.18
C ARG A 849 7.99 -30.02 37.46
N VAL A 850 7.36 -28.88 37.17
CA VAL A 850 5.90 -28.69 37.33
C VAL A 850 5.14 -29.67 36.43
N LEU A 851 5.59 -29.86 35.20
CA LEU A 851 4.98 -30.79 34.25
C LEU A 851 5.07 -32.24 34.73
N LEU A 852 6.24 -32.69 35.16
CA LEU A 852 6.44 -34.04 35.67
C LEU A 852 5.62 -34.29 36.95
N ALA A 853 5.61 -33.33 37.89
CA ALA A 853 4.78 -33.43 39.09
C ALA A 853 3.29 -33.50 38.74
N ALA A 854 2.80 -32.68 37.81
CA ALA A 854 1.41 -32.72 37.35
C ALA A 854 1.08 -34.07 36.70
N LEU A 855 1.96 -34.59 35.84
CA LEU A 855 1.76 -35.87 35.18
C LEU A 855 1.72 -37.04 36.17
N GLU A 856 2.58 -37.04 37.21
CA GLU A 856 2.61 -38.09 38.24
C GLU A 856 1.35 -38.10 39.12
N TYR A 857 0.85 -36.91 39.49
CA TYR A 857 -0.43 -36.77 40.19
C TYR A 857 -1.61 -37.25 39.31
N LEU A 858 -1.63 -36.87 38.03
CA LEU A 858 -2.71 -37.21 37.10
C LEU A 858 -2.67 -38.66 36.60
N SER A 859 -1.53 -39.37 36.73
CA SER A 859 -1.40 -40.78 36.36
C SER A 859 -1.77 -41.78 37.47
N ALA A 860 -2.23 -41.30 38.64
CA ALA A 860 -2.69 -42.09 39.79
C ALA A 860 -1.65 -43.06 40.39
N THR A 861 -0.36 -42.73 40.33
CA THR A 861 0.72 -43.64 40.77
C THR A 861 1.23 -43.40 42.19
N THR A 862 1.52 -42.16 42.60
CA THR A 862 1.93 -41.76 43.97
C THR A 862 2.02 -40.24 44.06
N VAL A 863 2.00 -39.67 45.27
CA VAL A 863 2.37 -38.26 45.49
C VAL A 863 3.86 -38.07 45.15
N PRO A 864 4.23 -37.17 44.21
CA PRO A 864 5.60 -36.99 43.72
C PRO A 864 6.45 -36.15 44.70
N ALA A 865 6.55 -36.61 45.94
CA ALA A 865 7.05 -35.80 47.06
C ALA A 865 8.52 -35.34 46.89
N ALA A 866 9.37 -36.14 46.22
CA ALA A 866 10.72 -35.72 45.85
C ALA A 866 10.75 -34.54 44.85
N LEU A 867 9.91 -34.58 43.81
CA LEU A 867 9.78 -33.47 42.85
C LEU A 867 9.19 -32.21 43.50
N LEU A 868 8.20 -32.39 44.38
CA LEU A 868 7.64 -31.28 45.14
C LEU A 868 8.68 -30.65 46.05
N GLY A 869 9.52 -31.46 46.71
CA GLY A 869 10.66 -30.99 47.49
C GLY A 869 11.66 -30.16 46.67
N GLU A 870 11.95 -30.57 45.44
CA GLU A 870 12.81 -29.80 44.51
C GLU A 870 12.17 -28.48 44.08
N ILE A 871 10.87 -28.46 43.79
CA ILE A 871 10.14 -27.23 43.43
C ILE A 871 10.14 -26.26 44.61
N VAL A 872 9.81 -26.76 45.80
CA VAL A 872 9.81 -25.98 47.05
C VAL A 872 11.20 -25.39 47.32
N ALA A 873 12.26 -26.19 47.27
CA ALA A 873 13.61 -25.72 47.54
C ALA A 873 14.06 -24.63 46.53
N ALA A 874 13.72 -24.79 45.25
CA ALA A 874 14.10 -23.84 44.21
C ALA A 874 13.37 -22.49 44.34
N GLU A 875 12.09 -22.48 44.71
CA GLU A 875 11.32 -21.25 44.88
C GLU A 875 11.52 -20.59 46.25
N GLU A 876 11.97 -21.35 47.25
CA GLU A 876 12.21 -20.85 48.60
C GLU A 876 13.38 -19.87 48.66
N GLU A 877 14.47 -20.14 47.95
CA GLU A 877 15.61 -19.22 47.87
C GLU A 877 15.18 -17.88 47.24
N ALA A 878 14.40 -17.93 46.17
CA ALA A 878 13.82 -16.75 45.54
C ALA A 878 12.87 -16.01 46.50
N TYR A 879 12.03 -16.74 47.23
CA TYR A 879 11.09 -16.15 48.19
C TYR A 879 11.80 -15.45 49.35
N LEU A 880 12.81 -16.07 49.96
CA LEU A 880 13.59 -15.45 51.03
C LEU A 880 14.35 -14.22 50.54
N SER A 881 14.83 -14.22 49.28
CA SER A 881 15.45 -13.05 48.68
C SER A 881 14.49 -11.87 48.47
N LEU A 882 13.21 -12.15 48.22
CA LEU A 882 12.17 -11.15 47.99
C LEU A 882 11.59 -10.59 49.31
N HIS A 883 11.63 -11.36 50.39
CA HIS A 883 10.99 -11.02 51.67
C HIS A 883 12.00 -11.03 52.82
N ALA A 884 12.75 -9.93 52.96
CA ALA A 884 13.85 -9.79 53.92
C ALA A 884 13.41 -9.85 55.40
N ASP A 885 12.14 -9.61 55.72
CA ASP A 885 11.58 -9.84 57.04
C ASP A 885 11.42 -11.34 57.34
N VAL A 886 11.00 -12.14 56.35
CA VAL A 886 10.90 -13.60 56.44
C VAL A 886 12.29 -14.23 56.48
N ALA A 887 13.23 -13.76 55.66
CA ALA A 887 14.63 -14.22 55.69
C ALA A 887 15.26 -14.03 57.08
N ARG A 888 15.09 -12.85 57.69
CA ARG A 888 15.57 -12.60 59.05
C ARG A 888 14.92 -13.50 60.10
N ALA A 889 13.62 -13.81 59.95
CA ALA A 889 12.92 -14.72 60.84
C ALA A 889 13.38 -16.18 60.69
N VAL A 890 13.79 -16.59 59.50
CA VAL A 890 14.42 -17.90 59.25
C VAL A 890 15.84 -17.96 59.80
N GLU A 891 16.64 -16.91 59.58
CA GLU A 891 18.00 -16.79 60.11
C GLU A 891 18.06 -16.74 61.65
N SER A 892 17.08 -16.11 62.29
CA SER A 892 16.96 -16.06 63.76
C SER A 892 16.42 -17.34 64.38
N GLY A 893 16.05 -18.34 63.56
CA GLY A 893 15.43 -19.60 63.99
C GLY A 893 13.99 -19.45 64.49
N SER A 894 13.34 -18.30 64.23
CA SER A 894 11.96 -18.04 64.62
C SER A 894 10.95 -18.69 63.66
N LEU A 895 11.37 -18.98 62.42
CA LEU A 895 10.68 -19.80 61.43
C LEU A 895 11.67 -20.82 60.89
N ALA A 896 11.24 -22.06 60.63
CA ALA A 896 12.18 -23.07 60.15
C ALA A 896 12.54 -22.85 58.67
N ARG A 897 11.55 -22.44 57.87
CA ARG A 897 11.67 -22.31 56.41
C ARG A 897 10.76 -21.19 55.86
N GLY A 898 11.16 -20.56 54.75
CA GLY A 898 10.39 -19.52 54.07
C GLY A 898 9.10 -20.02 53.43
N VAL A 899 9.09 -21.28 52.97
CA VAL A 899 7.89 -21.92 52.44
C VAL A 899 6.78 -22.06 53.49
N GLU A 900 7.14 -22.24 54.76
CA GLU A 900 6.17 -22.38 55.86
C GLU A 900 5.51 -21.04 56.17
N HIS A 901 6.30 -19.96 56.13
CA HIS A 901 5.76 -18.61 56.19
C HIS A 901 4.77 -18.37 55.05
N TYR A 902 5.15 -18.74 53.82
CA TYR A 902 4.32 -18.51 52.65
C TYR A 902 2.97 -19.25 52.75
N ALA A 903 3.01 -20.53 53.14
CA ALA A 903 1.82 -21.36 53.34
C ALA A 903 0.92 -20.82 54.45
N ALA A 904 1.50 -20.42 55.59
CA ALA A 904 0.74 -19.99 56.75
C ALA A 904 0.20 -18.56 56.61
N PHE A 905 0.97 -17.64 56.03
CA PHE A 905 0.68 -16.20 56.04
C PHE A 905 0.83 -15.54 54.67
N GLY A 906 1.86 -15.90 53.91
CA GLY A 906 2.24 -15.19 52.68
C GLY A 906 1.12 -15.09 51.62
N LEU A 907 0.33 -16.15 51.42
CA LEU A 907 -0.80 -16.11 50.48
C LEU A 907 -1.90 -15.12 50.91
N ARG A 908 -2.21 -15.07 52.22
CA ARG A 908 -3.22 -14.16 52.79
C ARG A 908 -2.75 -12.71 52.84
N GLU A 909 -1.44 -12.52 52.97
CA GLU A 909 -0.78 -11.22 52.95
C GLU A 909 -0.52 -10.71 51.53
N GLY A 910 -0.85 -11.49 50.49
CA GLY A 910 -0.64 -11.11 49.09
C GLY A 910 0.84 -11.06 48.67
N ARG A 911 1.71 -11.79 49.38
CA ARG A 911 3.14 -11.83 49.07
C ARG A 911 3.39 -12.61 47.79
N ALA A 912 4.28 -12.11 46.93
CA ALA A 912 4.70 -12.82 45.72
C ALA A 912 5.69 -13.95 46.08
N GLY A 913 5.38 -15.18 45.69
CA GLY A 913 6.21 -16.36 45.98
C GLY A 913 5.62 -17.66 45.45
N PHE A 914 6.43 -18.71 45.37
CA PHE A 914 6.00 -20.09 45.07
C PHE A 914 5.00 -20.22 43.91
N VAL A 915 5.31 -19.55 42.79
CA VAL A 915 4.45 -19.43 41.61
C VAL A 915 4.33 -20.78 40.89
N ALA A 916 5.37 -21.62 40.93
CA ALA A 916 5.35 -22.95 40.35
C ALA A 916 4.39 -23.88 41.12
N LEU A 917 4.36 -23.81 42.46
CA LEU A 917 3.37 -24.54 43.26
C LEU A 917 1.94 -24.04 43.01
N GLY A 918 1.73 -22.72 42.92
CA GLY A 918 0.43 -22.16 42.57
C GLY A 918 -0.05 -22.59 41.18
N ARG A 919 0.87 -22.67 40.20
CA ARG A 919 0.57 -23.19 38.86
C ARG A 919 0.26 -24.68 38.88
N LEU A 920 0.98 -25.48 39.67
CA LEU A 920 0.72 -26.92 39.84
C LEU A 920 -0.66 -27.15 40.47
N ALA A 921 -0.98 -26.48 41.58
CA ALA A 921 -2.29 -26.55 42.24
C ALA A 921 -3.42 -26.22 41.27
N SER A 922 -3.29 -25.11 40.52
CA SER A 922 -4.27 -24.71 39.50
C SER A 922 -4.48 -25.76 38.40
N ILE A 923 -3.42 -26.49 38.00
CA ILE A 923 -3.54 -27.58 37.01
C ILE A 923 -4.28 -28.77 37.61
N LEU A 924 -3.93 -29.16 38.84
CA LEU A 924 -4.55 -30.29 39.54
C LEU A 924 -6.03 -30.02 39.83
N GLN A 925 -6.37 -28.80 40.26
CA GLN A 925 -7.75 -28.34 40.47
C GLN A 925 -8.56 -28.35 39.17
N ALA A 926 -7.98 -27.88 38.07
CA ALA A 926 -8.62 -27.96 36.74
C ALA A 926 -8.89 -29.41 36.30
N ASN A 927 -8.17 -30.37 36.89
CA ASN A 927 -8.32 -31.81 36.68
C ASN A 927 -9.04 -32.51 37.86
N GLY A 928 -9.79 -31.79 38.68
CA GLY A 928 -10.62 -32.37 39.73
C GLY A 928 -9.85 -32.97 40.91
N ILE A 929 -8.56 -32.65 41.06
CA ILE A 929 -7.75 -32.96 42.25
C ILE A 929 -7.70 -31.67 43.08
N ASP A 930 -8.51 -31.61 44.14
CA ASP A 930 -8.64 -30.44 45.00
C ASP A 930 -7.48 -30.39 46.01
N LEU A 931 -6.37 -29.79 45.58
CA LEU A 931 -5.18 -29.55 46.39
C LEU A 931 -4.83 -28.08 46.30
N GLU A 932 -4.71 -27.44 47.47
CA GLU A 932 -4.19 -26.09 47.60
C GLU A 932 -2.67 -26.12 47.69
N VAL A 933 -2.05 -24.94 47.55
CA VAL A 933 -0.59 -24.79 47.69
C VAL A 933 -0.08 -25.33 49.04
N ALA A 934 -0.87 -25.19 50.11
CA ALA A 934 -0.55 -25.73 51.43
C ALA A 934 -0.48 -27.27 51.43
N ASP A 935 -1.42 -27.95 50.76
CA ASP A 935 -1.43 -29.42 50.68
C ASP A 935 -0.24 -29.96 49.89
N LEU A 936 0.19 -29.24 48.83
CA LEU A 936 1.39 -29.57 48.06
C LEU A 936 2.68 -29.40 48.88
N ILE A 937 2.71 -28.41 49.79
CA ILE A 937 3.83 -28.18 50.70
C ILE A 937 3.90 -29.26 51.78
N ASP A 938 2.76 -29.66 52.33
CA ASP A 938 2.70 -30.74 53.32
C ASP A 938 3.03 -32.10 52.69
N ALA A 939 2.59 -32.33 51.44
CA ALA A 939 3.01 -33.47 50.63
C ALA A 939 4.53 -33.50 50.37
N ALA A 940 5.15 -32.33 50.17
CA ALA A 940 6.60 -32.21 49.97
C ALA A 940 7.41 -32.48 51.25
N ARG A 941 6.82 -32.24 52.43
CA ARG A 941 7.44 -32.47 53.75
C ARG A 941 7.35 -33.92 54.22
N ALA A 942 6.38 -34.67 53.73
CA ALA A 942 6.12 -36.05 54.15
C ALA A 942 7.08 -37.09 53.53
N ALA A 943 7.91 -36.68 52.54
CA ALA A 943 9.02 -37.47 52.00
C ALA A 943 10.37 -36.96 52.51
#